data_AF-A0A0A1VS95-F1
#
_entry.id   AF-A0A0A1VS95-F1
#
_cell.length_a   1.000
_cell.length_b   1.000
_cell.length_c   1.000
_cell.angle_alpha   90.00
_cell.angle_beta   90.00
_cell.angle_gamma   90.00
#
_symmetry.space_group_name_H-M   'P 1'
#
loop_
_entity.id
_entity.type
_entity.pdbx_description
1 polymer ?
#
loop_
_entity_poly.entity_id
_entity_poly.type
_entity_poly.pdbx_seq_one_letter_code
_entity_poly.pdbx_strand_id
1 'polypeptide(L)'
;MNGTGIVWDGYDKISDTGLTGTEHNGSSLLTAGNTYTYSYSKDQGVEIEALLAGGVTTLGVRATSVNGTDGIKAVDGQYVFVPYDTTPPTVTVDIVDASLNDGDNNSLVTFEFSEDVTGFADSDVSVSGGTLSNFSGSGSSYQATFTADDAVETTGSVSVAAASYTDVAGNTGGAGTDTVTIDTKNPTLAVDIVDPSLNDGDNSSLVTFEFSEDVTGFADSDVSVSGGTLSNFTQVDGNSYTATFTADDGVETTGSVSVAAASYSDVAGNTGSAGSDTVTIDTKNPTLAVDIVDTSLNDGDNSSLVTFEFSEDVNGFTVGDVSVSGGTLSNFSGSGSSYQATFTADDAVETTGSVSVAAASYTDVAGNTGSAGSDTVTIDTKNPTLAVDIVDTSLNDGDNSSQVTFQFSETVNGFTAGDVSVSGGTLSNFTQVDGNSYTAIFTADDAVETTGSVSVAAASYSDVAGNQGGAGTDTVTIDTKNPTVGINFASQPLTSQNFSTTITFQFSEAVSGFAASDVTLTNGVLSNFTGSGSSYTATFTATNFQSPTGTVVVSNGYSDTPGNQGVANSANIALTVGGGPDPNDGPSGGSSVIGSGTIGADSITGSTGNDNLSGIDGNDTISGGDGNDTINGGIGNDIISGGTGNDNIIGLGGADLIYGGSGNDTINGGNGSDTIVGGFGNDSLIGGGGDTFRFLSIYDQQDVITSFNDTIVFDITGASAFTSLGSGALGTTTYTGAIAGGYLTYSGGVLSYDADGSAGSTFSPLAIVSLTGTLTPTLSDTKVLFQNL
;
A
#
# COMPACT_ATOMS: atom_id res chain seq x y z
N MET A 1 -105.20 67.08 28.58
CA MET A 1 -105.50 68.54 28.63
C MET A 1 -106.94 68.76 28.19
N ASN A 2 -107.90 69.23 28.98
CA ASN A 2 -107.91 69.70 30.36
C ASN A 2 -109.05 68.98 31.08
N GLY A 3 -108.68 68.08 32.01
CA GLY A 3 -109.58 67.66 33.07
C GLY A 3 -109.54 68.73 34.15
N THR A 4 -110.68 69.36 34.42
CA THR A 4 -110.86 70.16 35.63
C THR A 4 -111.74 69.35 36.56
N GLY A 5 -111.08 68.58 37.43
CA GLY A 5 -111.70 68.08 38.65
C GLY A 5 -112.23 69.26 39.48
N ILE A 6 -113.34 69.01 40.17
CA ILE A 6 -113.98 69.99 41.03
C ILE A 6 -113.09 70.23 42.25
N VAL A 7 -112.48 71.41 42.33
CA VAL A 7 -111.79 71.89 43.53
C VAL A 7 -112.84 72.54 44.43
N TRP A 8 -113.05 72.00 45.63
CA TRP A 8 -113.91 72.60 46.64
C TRP A 8 -113.11 73.62 47.44
N ASP A 9 -113.29 74.91 47.16
CA ASP A 9 -112.75 76.00 47.97
C ASP A 9 -113.71 76.30 49.13
N GLY A 10 -113.45 75.72 50.30
CA GLY A 10 -114.26 75.95 51.47
C GLY A 10 -114.27 77.43 51.88
N TYR A 11 -115.23 78.23 51.39
CA TYR A 11 -115.89 79.37 52.05
C TYR A 11 -117.03 79.94 51.16
N ASP A 12 -118.18 80.22 51.79
CA ASP A 12 -119.45 80.71 51.20
C ASP A 12 -119.32 81.88 50.20
N LYS A 13 -119.60 81.62 48.90
CA LYS A 13 -120.47 82.37 47.94
C LYS A 13 -119.95 82.21 46.51
N ILE A 14 -120.63 81.39 45.70
CA ILE A 14 -120.48 81.39 44.24
C ILE A 14 -121.45 82.44 43.65
N SER A 15 -120.92 83.51 43.07
CA SER A 15 -121.63 84.32 42.08
C SER A 15 -121.21 83.87 40.68
N ASP A 16 -122.14 83.24 39.98
CA ASP A 16 -122.02 82.69 38.63
C ASP A 16 -121.88 83.81 37.57
N THR A 17 -120.88 83.69 36.71
CA THR A 17 -121.10 83.78 35.25
C THR A 17 -120.08 82.90 34.53
N GLY A 18 -120.52 81.71 34.11
CA GLY A 18 -120.12 81.11 32.84
C GLY A 18 -119.20 79.90 32.90
N LEU A 19 -119.77 78.71 33.01
CA LEU A 19 -119.11 77.44 32.63
C LEU A 19 -120.09 76.58 31.81
N THR A 20 -119.71 76.27 30.58
CA THR A 20 -120.37 75.31 29.69
C THR A 20 -119.46 74.09 29.53
N GLY A 21 -119.97 72.90 29.85
CA GLY A 21 -119.30 71.62 29.62
C GLY A 21 -120.31 70.48 29.69
N THR A 22 -120.18 69.53 28.75
CA THR A 22 -121.12 68.44 28.51
C THR A 22 -120.49 67.14 28.98
N GLU A 23 -121.11 66.43 29.94
CA GLU A 23 -120.75 65.04 30.25
C GLU A 23 -121.81 64.07 29.74
N HIS A 24 -121.31 63.02 29.09
CA HIS A 24 -122.03 61.87 28.61
C HIS A 24 -121.95 60.78 29.68
N ASN A 25 -123.09 60.36 30.24
CA ASN A 25 -123.34 58.94 30.49
C ASN A 25 -124.81 58.61 30.79
N GLY A 26 -125.37 57.71 29.98
CA GLY A 26 -126.05 56.53 30.50
C GLY A 26 -127.45 56.66 31.13
N SER A 27 -128.34 57.55 30.69
CA SER A 27 -129.79 57.27 30.85
C SER A 27 -130.62 57.98 29.77
N SER A 28 -131.56 57.24 29.18
CA SER A 28 -132.32 57.57 27.96
C SER A 28 -133.53 58.50 28.20
N LEU A 29 -133.36 59.49 29.07
CA LEU A 29 -134.20 60.68 29.14
C LEU A 29 -133.25 61.86 29.32
N LEU A 30 -133.52 62.97 28.60
CA LEU A 30 -132.90 64.32 28.68
C LEU A 30 -132.21 64.73 27.37
N THR A 31 -132.89 65.59 26.62
CA THR A 31 -132.39 66.30 25.44
C THR A 31 -131.31 67.33 25.79
N ALA A 32 -130.34 67.51 24.90
CA ALA A 32 -129.29 68.52 25.01
C ALA A 32 -129.89 69.94 25.11
N GLY A 33 -129.38 70.76 26.06
CA GLY A 33 -129.80 72.16 26.25
C GLY A 33 -130.34 72.52 27.63
N ASN A 34 -130.40 71.58 28.58
CA ASN A 34 -130.83 71.84 29.96
C ASN A 34 -129.63 72.12 30.88
N THR A 35 -129.73 73.18 31.69
CA THR A 35 -128.79 73.46 32.79
C THR A 35 -129.30 72.76 34.06
N TYR A 36 -128.48 71.92 34.68
CA TYR A 36 -128.81 71.29 35.97
C TYR A 36 -128.16 72.09 37.09
N THR A 37 -128.96 72.66 37.98
CA THR A 37 -128.47 73.33 39.19
C THR A 37 -128.56 72.35 40.35
N TYR A 38 -127.42 71.90 40.85
CA TYR A 38 -127.35 71.08 42.06
C TYR A 38 -127.35 72.00 43.28
N SER A 39 -128.21 71.74 44.26
CA SER A 39 -128.22 72.47 45.52
C SER A 39 -127.99 71.50 46.68
N TYR A 40 -126.87 71.70 47.39
CA TYR A 40 -126.59 71.01 48.64
C TYR A 40 -127.43 71.66 49.75
N SER A 41 -128.38 70.90 50.30
CA SER A 41 -129.12 71.31 51.50
C SER A 41 -128.27 70.98 52.74
N LYS A 42 -127.70 72.02 53.37
CA LYS A 42 -127.01 71.97 54.67
C LYS A 42 -128.01 71.83 55.82
N ASP A 43 -128.86 70.82 55.79
CA ASP A 43 -129.94 70.70 56.78
C ASP A 43 -130.06 69.32 57.45
N GLN A 44 -128.93 68.61 57.56
CA GLN A 44 -128.60 67.70 58.67
C GLN A 44 -127.06 67.65 58.76
N GLY A 45 -126.49 68.07 59.90
CA GLY A 45 -125.04 68.25 60.06
C GLY A 45 -124.23 66.96 59.98
N VAL A 46 -123.79 66.61 58.77
CA VAL A 46 -122.80 65.55 58.53
C VAL A 46 -121.72 66.13 57.62
N GLU A 47 -120.52 66.31 58.18
CA GLU A 47 -119.34 66.67 57.40
C GLU A 47 -118.99 65.49 56.49
N ILE A 48 -118.90 65.74 55.18
CA ILE A 48 -118.59 64.74 54.16
C ILE A 48 -117.28 64.01 54.52
N GLU A 49 -116.32 64.72 55.13
CA GLU A 49 -115.05 64.17 55.64
C GLU A 49 -115.21 63.01 56.64
N ALA A 50 -116.28 62.98 57.44
CA ALA A 50 -116.52 61.92 58.43
C ALA A 50 -117.11 60.63 57.82
N LEU A 51 -117.81 60.71 56.68
CA LEU A 51 -118.27 59.51 55.93
C LEU A 51 -117.10 58.83 55.21
N LEU A 52 -116.10 59.60 54.81
CA LEU A 52 -114.96 59.14 54.01
C LEU A 52 -113.95 58.31 54.82
N ALA A 53 -113.76 58.63 56.09
CA ALA A 53 -112.98 57.80 57.02
C ALA A 53 -113.60 56.41 57.29
N GLY A 54 -114.87 56.20 56.91
CA GLY A 54 -115.62 54.96 57.08
C GLY A 54 -115.64 54.02 55.86
N GLY A 55 -114.91 54.33 54.78
CA GLY A 55 -114.82 53.46 53.59
C GLY A 55 -116.01 53.54 52.63
N VAL A 56 -116.69 54.68 52.57
CA VAL A 56 -117.80 54.91 51.63
C VAL A 56 -117.24 55.28 50.24
N THR A 57 -117.46 54.43 49.23
CA THR A 57 -116.86 54.56 47.88
C THR A 57 -117.78 55.18 46.82
N THR A 58 -119.02 55.55 47.17
CA THR A 58 -119.97 56.22 46.27
C THR A 58 -120.77 57.28 47.01
N LEU A 59 -120.83 58.50 46.46
CA LEU A 59 -121.72 59.56 46.93
C LEU A 59 -122.98 59.62 46.06
N GLY A 60 -124.15 59.41 46.66
CA GLY A 60 -125.44 59.58 45.98
C GLY A 60 -125.92 61.04 46.08
N VAL A 61 -126.04 61.75 44.95
CA VAL A 61 -126.53 63.13 44.90
C VAL A 61 -128.01 63.16 44.49
N ARG A 62 -128.85 63.89 45.23
CA ARG A 62 -130.32 64.01 45.01
C ARG A 62 -130.64 65.35 44.32
N ALA A 63 -131.25 65.32 43.13
CA ALA A 63 -131.66 66.53 42.42
C ALA A 63 -132.96 67.14 42.99
N THR A 64 -133.04 68.48 43.16
CA THR A 64 -134.13 69.14 43.94
C THR A 64 -134.97 70.21 43.23
N SER A 65 -134.65 70.75 42.03
CA SER A 65 -135.63 71.48 41.20
C SER A 65 -135.16 71.82 39.77
N VAL A 66 -136.12 72.06 38.85
CA VAL A 66 -135.92 72.61 37.49
C VAL A 66 -136.98 73.72 37.26
N ASN A 67 -136.62 74.89 36.72
CA ASN A 67 -137.56 75.92 36.24
C ASN A 67 -137.21 76.28 34.78
N GLY A 68 -138.18 76.21 33.85
CA GLY A 68 -137.98 76.05 32.40
C GLY A 68 -138.56 77.16 31.50
N THR A 69 -138.99 76.82 30.27
CA THR A 69 -139.92 77.67 29.46
C THR A 69 -141.11 76.95 28.81
N ASP A 70 -141.26 75.63 28.85
CA ASP A 70 -142.51 74.96 28.42
C ASP A 70 -143.03 74.02 29.51
N GLY A 71 -144.08 74.46 30.19
CA GLY A 71 -144.54 73.88 31.46
C GLY A 71 -144.94 72.41 31.38
N ILE A 72 -144.21 71.56 32.12
CA ILE A 72 -144.70 70.35 32.81
C ILE A 72 -143.96 70.22 34.15
N LYS A 73 -144.69 69.89 35.23
CA LYS A 73 -144.20 69.71 36.61
C LYS A 73 -143.79 68.24 36.90
N ALA A 74 -142.61 68.07 37.50
CA ALA A 74 -142.11 67.05 38.45
C ALA A 74 -142.04 65.54 38.08
N VAL A 75 -140.87 64.92 38.37
CA VAL A 75 -140.69 63.83 39.36
C VAL A 75 -139.36 64.03 40.12
N ASP A 76 -139.42 64.08 41.46
CA ASP A 76 -138.32 64.16 42.43
C ASP A 76 -137.93 62.73 42.89
N GLY A 77 -136.63 62.35 42.86
CA GLY A 77 -136.16 61.10 43.50
C GLY A 77 -135.10 60.22 42.82
N GLN A 78 -134.41 60.62 41.75
CA GLN A 78 -133.35 59.79 41.14
C GLN A 78 -131.97 60.13 41.72
N TYR A 79 -131.28 59.14 42.30
CA TYR A 79 -129.90 59.28 42.79
C TYR A 79 -128.91 59.04 41.65
N VAL A 80 -127.97 59.96 41.47
CA VAL A 80 -126.77 59.75 40.65
C VAL A 80 -125.63 59.41 41.61
N PHE A 81 -124.99 58.26 41.40
CA PHE A 81 -123.84 57.84 42.19
C PHE A 81 -122.56 58.27 41.46
N VAL A 82 -121.76 59.11 42.11
CA VAL A 82 -120.42 59.47 41.65
C VAL A 82 -119.42 58.70 42.51
N PRO A 83 -118.50 57.93 41.91
CA PRO A 83 -117.41 57.32 42.68
C PRO A 83 -116.57 58.43 43.33
N TYR A 84 -116.22 58.26 44.61
CA TYR A 84 -115.35 59.17 45.35
C TYR A 84 -114.12 58.39 45.81
N ASP A 85 -113.00 58.67 45.16
CA ASP A 85 -111.68 58.12 45.46
C ASP A 85 -110.64 59.24 45.31
N THR A 86 -109.78 59.37 46.32
CA THR A 86 -108.78 60.44 46.43
C THR A 86 -107.37 59.88 46.62
N THR A 87 -107.22 58.54 46.64
CA THR A 87 -105.93 57.90 46.84
C THR A 87 -105.27 57.74 45.47
N PRO A 88 -104.08 58.30 45.24
CA PRO A 88 -103.39 58.06 43.98
C PRO A 88 -102.91 56.61 43.86
N PRO A 89 -103.04 55.97 42.69
CA PRO A 89 -102.57 54.61 42.50
C PRO A 89 -101.03 54.56 42.48
N THR A 90 -100.42 53.62 43.19
CA THR A 90 -98.97 53.34 43.14
C THR A 90 -98.67 52.16 42.23
N VAL A 91 -97.49 52.11 41.62
CA VAL A 91 -97.01 50.98 40.83
C VAL A 91 -95.74 50.39 41.45
N THR A 92 -95.71 49.07 41.59
CA THR A 92 -94.49 48.32 41.86
C THR A 92 -94.02 47.73 40.53
N VAL A 93 -92.81 48.10 40.11
CA VAL A 93 -92.14 47.49 38.96
C VAL A 93 -91.19 46.44 39.54
N ASP A 94 -91.19 45.24 38.95
CA ASP A 94 -90.33 44.13 39.39
C ASP A 94 -89.83 43.40 38.14
N ILE A 95 -88.51 43.42 37.93
CA ILE A 95 -87.78 42.59 36.98
C ILE A 95 -87.43 41.31 37.74
N VAL A 96 -87.99 40.18 37.31
CA VAL A 96 -87.97 38.94 38.11
C VAL A 96 -86.56 38.40 38.32
N ASP A 97 -85.68 38.58 37.34
CA ASP A 97 -84.30 38.09 37.41
C ASP A 97 -83.37 39.17 37.94
N ALA A 98 -82.55 38.81 38.92
CA ALA A 98 -81.59 39.74 39.53
C ALA A 98 -80.40 40.07 38.61
N SER A 99 -80.10 39.17 37.65
CA SER A 99 -79.02 39.33 36.68
C SER A 99 -79.37 38.63 35.37
N LEU A 100 -78.91 39.20 34.25
CA LEU A 100 -79.08 38.62 32.91
C LEU A 100 -77.72 38.42 32.24
N ASN A 101 -77.61 37.34 31.49
CA ASN A 101 -76.41 36.97 30.76
C ASN A 101 -76.75 36.61 29.30
N ASP A 102 -75.76 36.36 28.43
CA ASP A 102 -75.99 36.08 27.00
C ASP A 102 -76.88 34.84 26.77
N GLY A 103 -76.71 33.81 27.62
CA GLY A 103 -77.51 32.58 27.57
C GLY A 103 -78.94 32.73 28.11
N ASP A 104 -79.17 33.70 28.99
CA ASP A 104 -80.45 34.01 29.62
C ASP A 104 -80.66 35.54 29.68
N ASN A 105 -80.86 36.13 28.51
CA ASN A 105 -80.90 37.59 28.33
C ASN A 105 -82.31 38.20 28.46
N ASN A 106 -83.29 37.43 28.93
CA ASN A 106 -84.68 37.86 29.05
C ASN A 106 -85.19 37.71 30.48
N SER A 107 -85.88 38.73 30.97
CA SER A 107 -86.62 38.65 32.24
C SER A 107 -88.09 39.02 32.08
N LEU A 108 -88.95 38.39 32.87
CA LEU A 108 -90.32 38.83 33.05
C LEU A 108 -90.31 40.13 33.87
N VAL A 109 -91.01 41.15 33.38
CA VAL A 109 -91.26 42.38 34.13
C VAL A 109 -92.73 42.40 34.52
N THR A 110 -93.01 42.62 35.80
CA THR A 110 -94.37 42.81 36.30
C THR A 110 -94.58 44.24 36.77
N PHE A 111 -95.76 44.77 36.50
CA PHE A 111 -96.23 46.07 36.96
C PHE A 111 -97.50 45.83 37.76
N GLU A 112 -97.38 45.91 39.09
CA GLU A 112 -98.50 45.70 40.00
C GLU A 112 -98.95 47.03 40.60
N PHE A 113 -100.18 47.41 40.31
CA PHE A 113 -100.78 48.63 40.79
C PHE A 113 -101.57 48.39 42.08
N SER A 114 -101.64 49.40 42.95
CA SER A 114 -102.44 49.30 44.19
C SER A 114 -103.95 49.17 43.95
N GLU A 115 -104.41 49.46 42.73
CA GLU A 115 -105.80 49.39 42.26
C GLU A 115 -105.88 49.42 40.72
N ASP A 116 -107.09 49.30 40.16
CA ASP A 116 -107.29 49.30 38.69
C ASP A 116 -106.97 50.66 38.06
N VAL A 117 -106.10 50.65 37.04
CA VAL A 117 -105.66 51.86 36.32
C VAL A 117 -106.29 51.99 34.93
N THR A 118 -106.32 53.22 34.44
CA THR A 118 -106.74 53.62 33.10
C THR A 118 -105.61 54.36 32.39
N GLY A 119 -105.48 54.13 31.08
CA GLY A 119 -104.51 54.84 30.24
C GLY A 119 -103.07 54.31 30.26
N PHE A 120 -102.72 53.34 31.12
CA PHE A 120 -101.39 52.73 31.13
C PHE A 120 -101.14 51.87 29.88
N ALA A 121 -100.09 52.21 29.14
CA ALA A 121 -99.62 51.53 27.94
C ALA A 121 -98.08 51.38 27.95
N ASP A 122 -97.55 50.62 26.99
CA ASP A 122 -96.10 50.44 26.81
C ASP A 122 -95.35 51.76 26.60
N SER A 123 -95.98 52.76 25.98
CA SER A 123 -95.43 54.11 25.81
C SER A 123 -95.16 54.88 27.11
N ASP A 124 -95.75 54.43 28.22
CA ASP A 124 -95.58 55.05 29.55
C ASP A 124 -94.40 54.48 30.33
N VAL A 125 -93.74 53.47 29.76
CA VAL A 125 -92.59 52.77 30.33
C VAL A 125 -91.31 53.25 29.67
N SER A 126 -90.31 53.63 30.48
CA SER A 126 -88.97 53.97 30.03
C SER A 126 -88.00 52.84 30.36
N VAL A 127 -87.22 52.42 29.36
CA VAL A 127 -86.30 51.28 29.46
C VAL A 127 -84.87 51.70 29.06
N SER A 128 -83.88 51.16 29.78
CA SER A 128 -82.45 51.35 29.52
C SER A 128 -81.70 50.02 29.64
N GLY A 129 -80.63 49.84 28.86
CA GLY A 129 -79.84 48.60 28.80
C GLY A 129 -80.54 47.43 28.14
N GLY A 130 -81.63 47.67 27.40
CA GLY A 130 -82.42 46.64 26.75
C GLY A 130 -83.69 47.17 26.10
N THR A 131 -84.56 46.24 25.70
CA THR A 131 -85.85 46.52 25.08
C THR A 131 -87.00 45.83 25.82
N LEU A 132 -88.21 46.37 25.68
CA LEU A 132 -89.42 45.77 26.25
C LEU A 132 -90.29 45.22 25.12
N SER A 133 -90.79 44.00 25.29
CA SER A 133 -91.69 43.35 24.35
C SER A 133 -92.82 42.60 25.07
N ASN A 134 -93.79 42.08 24.31
CA ASN A 134 -94.90 41.28 24.85
C ASN A 134 -95.73 41.96 25.95
N PHE A 135 -95.80 43.30 25.92
CA PHE A 135 -96.56 44.08 26.90
C PHE A 135 -98.05 43.70 26.85
N SER A 136 -98.58 43.23 27.97
CA SER A 136 -99.97 42.76 28.09
C SER A 136 -100.45 42.85 29.54
N GLY A 137 -101.75 43.04 29.73
CA GLY A 137 -102.32 43.25 31.05
C GLY A 137 -103.63 44.03 31.00
N SER A 138 -104.30 44.14 32.14
CA SER A 138 -105.49 44.97 32.30
C SER A 138 -105.81 45.19 33.77
N GLY A 139 -106.45 46.32 34.09
CA GLY A 139 -106.85 46.62 35.46
C GLY A 139 -105.65 46.98 36.31
N SER A 140 -105.35 46.16 37.32
CA SER A 140 -104.30 46.38 38.33
C SER A 140 -102.98 45.66 38.04
N SER A 141 -102.91 44.82 36.99
CA SER A 141 -101.73 43.99 36.74
C SER A 141 -101.36 43.93 35.26
N TYR A 142 -100.09 44.21 34.98
CA TYR A 142 -99.49 44.16 33.65
C TYR A 142 -98.16 43.42 33.69
N GLN A 143 -97.79 42.85 32.56
CA GLN A 143 -96.54 42.15 32.38
C GLN A 143 -95.93 42.44 31.02
N ALA A 144 -94.60 42.33 30.94
CA ALA A 144 -93.83 42.43 29.72
C ALA A 144 -92.56 41.59 29.82
N THR A 145 -91.82 41.46 28.72
CA THR A 145 -90.51 40.82 28.70
C THR A 145 -89.45 41.89 28.47
N PHE A 146 -88.52 42.03 29.41
CA PHE A 146 -87.29 42.80 29.22
C PHE A 146 -86.25 41.91 28.55
N THR A 147 -85.68 42.37 27.44
CA THR A 147 -84.57 41.70 26.74
C THR A 147 -83.37 42.61 26.82
N ALA A 148 -82.29 42.16 27.46
CA ALA A 148 -81.04 42.91 27.58
C ALA A 148 -80.44 43.22 26.20
N ASP A 149 -79.72 44.34 26.09
CA ASP A 149 -78.89 44.62 24.91
C ASP A 149 -77.78 43.56 24.79
N ASP A 150 -77.37 43.25 23.56
CA ASP A 150 -76.36 42.23 23.28
C ASP A 150 -74.92 42.78 23.44
N ALA A 151 -73.99 41.93 23.90
CA ALA A 151 -72.59 42.23 24.11
C ALA A 151 -72.29 43.48 24.97
N VAL A 152 -73.06 43.69 26.06
CA VAL A 152 -72.86 44.80 27.00
C VAL A 152 -72.67 44.32 28.44
N GLU A 153 -71.88 45.08 29.18
CA GLU A 153 -71.75 44.95 30.63
C GLU A 153 -72.24 46.26 31.27
N THR A 154 -73.45 46.25 31.84
CA THR A 154 -74.15 47.47 32.31
C THR A 154 -75.23 47.15 33.33
N THR A 155 -75.97 48.17 33.79
CA THR A 155 -77.20 48.00 34.57
C THR A 155 -78.40 48.36 33.70
N GLY A 156 -79.31 47.42 33.51
CA GLY A 156 -80.60 47.64 32.88
C GLY A 156 -81.61 48.22 33.87
N SER A 157 -82.61 48.93 33.36
CA SER A 157 -83.69 49.47 34.20
C SER A 157 -85.00 49.56 33.45
N VAL A 158 -86.09 49.28 34.15
CA VAL A 158 -87.46 49.54 33.70
C VAL A 158 -88.13 50.49 34.68
N SER A 159 -88.69 51.59 34.18
CA SER A 159 -89.30 52.62 35.03
C SER A 159 -90.60 53.15 34.45
N VAL A 160 -91.53 53.50 35.34
CA VAL A 160 -92.77 54.20 35.03
C VAL A 160 -92.70 55.58 35.68
N ALA A 161 -92.85 56.63 34.88
CA ALA A 161 -92.82 58.00 35.37
C ALA A 161 -94.10 58.34 36.15
N ALA A 162 -94.01 59.23 37.14
CA ALA A 162 -95.19 59.73 37.83
C ALA A 162 -96.15 60.44 36.85
N ALA A 163 -97.45 60.31 37.10
CA ALA A 163 -98.55 60.86 36.30
C ALA A 163 -98.64 60.37 34.84
N SER A 164 -97.98 59.26 34.47
CA SER A 164 -98.15 58.64 33.14
C SER A 164 -99.44 57.83 33.01
N TYR A 165 -100.06 57.45 34.13
CA TYR A 165 -101.34 56.74 34.19
C TYR A 165 -102.27 57.37 35.25
N THR A 166 -103.55 57.03 35.20
CA THR A 166 -104.56 57.44 36.21
C THR A 166 -105.34 56.23 36.71
N ASP A 167 -105.97 56.29 37.88
CA ASP A 167 -107.00 55.31 38.25
C ASP A 167 -108.32 55.54 37.47
N VAL A 168 -109.38 54.82 37.82
CA VAL A 168 -110.74 55.02 37.26
C VAL A 168 -111.38 56.33 37.74
N ALA A 169 -110.95 56.88 38.89
CA ALA A 169 -111.45 58.13 39.47
C ALA A 169 -110.73 59.39 38.95
N GLY A 170 -109.62 59.22 38.20
CA GLY A 170 -108.82 60.26 37.61
C GLY A 170 -107.63 60.75 38.46
N ASN A 171 -107.26 60.08 39.56
CA ASN A 171 -106.06 60.46 40.32
C ASN A 171 -104.79 60.04 39.55
N THR A 172 -103.77 60.90 39.54
CA THR A 172 -102.51 60.65 38.81
C THR A 172 -101.61 59.68 39.55
N GLY A 173 -101.10 58.67 38.85
CA GLY A 173 -100.28 57.61 39.43
C GLY A 173 -98.89 58.03 39.92
N GLY A 174 -98.35 57.26 40.86
CA GLY A 174 -96.98 57.36 41.35
C GLY A 174 -95.92 56.83 40.36
N ALA A 175 -94.65 57.05 40.66
CA ALA A 175 -93.54 56.46 39.90
C ALA A 175 -93.13 55.09 40.48
N GLY A 176 -92.57 54.23 39.65
CA GLY A 176 -91.94 52.97 40.06
C GLY A 176 -90.75 52.65 39.16
N THR A 177 -89.76 51.95 39.70
CA THR A 177 -88.58 51.54 38.93
C THR A 177 -88.00 50.27 39.52
N ASP A 178 -87.38 49.47 38.67
CA ASP A 178 -86.52 48.38 39.07
C ASP A 178 -85.31 48.26 38.14
N THR A 179 -84.26 47.60 38.61
CA THR A 179 -82.98 47.48 37.91
C THR A 179 -82.47 46.06 37.92
N VAL A 180 -81.77 45.68 36.86
CA VAL A 180 -81.16 44.36 36.68
C VAL A 180 -79.71 44.52 36.25
N THR A 181 -78.79 43.72 36.79
CA THR A 181 -77.41 43.69 36.30
C THR A 181 -77.33 42.91 34.99
N ILE A 182 -76.69 43.48 33.98
CA ILE A 182 -76.59 42.88 32.65
C ILE A 182 -75.12 42.66 32.34
N ASP A 183 -74.79 41.41 32.04
CA ASP A 183 -73.52 41.04 31.46
C ASP A 183 -73.77 40.05 30.33
N THR A 184 -74.02 40.56 29.13
CA THR A 184 -74.24 39.76 27.92
C THR A 184 -72.97 39.66 27.07
N LYS A 185 -71.81 40.07 27.60
CA LYS A 185 -70.57 40.09 26.85
C LYS A 185 -69.78 38.81 27.11
N ASN A 186 -69.68 37.95 26.09
CA ASN A 186 -68.88 36.73 26.21
C ASN A 186 -67.38 37.04 26.42
N PRO A 187 -66.69 36.35 27.34
CA PRO A 187 -65.26 36.54 27.56
C PRO A 187 -64.44 35.99 26.38
N THR A 188 -63.36 36.67 26.02
CA THR A 188 -62.43 36.24 24.96
C THR A 188 -61.10 35.79 25.53
N LEU A 189 -60.40 34.85 24.85
CA LEU A 189 -59.10 34.32 25.26
C LEU A 189 -58.03 34.55 24.19
N ALA A 190 -56.90 35.13 24.59
CA ALA A 190 -55.65 35.12 23.84
C ALA A 190 -54.69 34.08 24.45
N VAL A 191 -54.16 33.19 23.60
CA VAL A 191 -53.10 32.22 23.97
C VAL A 191 -51.82 32.68 23.28
N ASP A 192 -50.70 32.62 23.98
CA ASP A 192 -49.38 33.01 23.44
C ASP A 192 -48.29 32.05 23.97
N ILE A 193 -47.62 31.36 23.06
CA ILE A 193 -46.39 30.61 23.28
C ILE A 193 -45.24 31.57 23.00
N VAL A 194 -44.54 31.98 24.06
CA VAL A 194 -43.59 33.11 24.01
C VAL A 194 -42.47 32.92 23.00
N ASP A 195 -41.91 31.71 22.90
CA ASP A 195 -40.84 31.43 21.96
C ASP A 195 -41.40 31.05 20.58
N PRO A 196 -40.93 31.71 19.49
CA PRO A 196 -41.46 31.46 18.15
C PRO A 196 -41.00 30.12 17.57
N SER A 197 -39.91 29.55 18.10
CA SER A 197 -39.34 28.28 17.68
C SER A 197 -38.63 27.59 18.83
N LEU A 198 -38.68 26.26 18.88
CA LEU A 198 -38.01 25.43 19.88
C LEU A 198 -37.06 24.44 19.21
N ASN A 199 -35.92 24.21 19.84
CA ASN A 199 -34.91 23.25 19.39
C ASN A 199 -34.48 22.31 20.52
N ASP A 200 -33.66 21.30 20.26
CA ASP A 200 -33.24 20.29 21.26
C ASP A 200 -32.51 20.92 22.47
N GLY A 201 -31.73 21.98 22.23
CA GLY A 201 -31.04 22.73 23.29
C GLY A 201 -31.94 23.67 24.09
N ASP A 202 -33.07 24.09 23.52
CA ASP A 202 -34.06 25.02 24.09
C ASP A 202 -35.48 24.56 23.73
N ASN A 203 -35.91 23.46 24.36
CA ASN A 203 -37.10 22.71 23.97
C ASN A 203 -38.37 23.09 24.75
N SER A 204 -38.36 24.24 25.45
CA SER A 204 -39.50 24.65 26.28
C SER A 204 -39.78 26.14 26.19
N SER A 205 -41.06 26.51 26.18
CA SER A 205 -41.52 27.90 26.19
C SER A 205 -42.54 28.15 27.30
N LEU A 206 -42.58 29.38 27.80
CA LEU A 206 -43.72 29.87 28.57
C LEU A 206 -44.96 29.97 27.67
N VAL A 207 -46.11 29.60 28.22
CA VAL A 207 -47.43 29.81 27.61
C VAL A 207 -48.23 30.73 28.52
N THR A 208 -48.85 31.76 27.94
CA THR A 208 -49.77 32.65 28.63
C THR A 208 -51.18 32.51 28.08
N PHE A 209 -52.17 32.58 28.97
CA PHE A 209 -53.59 32.58 28.66
C PHE A 209 -54.18 33.85 29.26
N GLU A 210 -54.59 34.79 28.42
CA GLU A 210 -55.11 36.09 28.84
C GLU A 210 -56.58 36.23 28.43
N PHE A 211 -57.45 36.39 29.43
CA PHE A 211 -58.88 36.56 29.25
C PHE A 211 -59.28 38.04 29.28
N SER A 212 -60.35 38.42 28.58
CA SER A 212 -60.84 39.81 28.58
C SER A 212 -61.39 40.30 29.93
N GLU A 213 -61.64 39.38 30.86
CA GLU A 213 -62.24 39.57 32.18
C GLU A 213 -62.05 38.30 33.05
N ASP A 214 -62.50 38.37 34.30
CA ASP A 214 -62.38 37.25 35.25
C ASP A 214 -63.21 36.03 34.82
N VAL A 215 -62.57 34.86 34.81
CA VAL A 215 -63.21 33.60 34.38
C VAL A 215 -63.39 32.59 35.51
N THR A 216 -64.36 31.70 35.33
CA THR A 216 -64.66 30.56 36.17
C THR A 216 -64.60 29.27 35.35
N GLY A 217 -64.22 28.18 36.00
CA GLY A 217 -64.24 26.84 35.38
C GLY A 217 -63.05 26.49 34.48
N PHE A 218 -62.12 27.41 34.20
CA PHE A 218 -60.92 27.11 33.39
C PHE A 218 -59.88 26.30 34.18
N ALA A 219 -59.49 25.15 33.64
CA ALA A 219 -58.50 24.23 34.18
C ALA A 219 -57.58 23.68 33.08
N ASP A 220 -56.52 22.97 33.47
CA ASP A 220 -55.59 22.32 32.55
C ASP A 220 -56.26 21.28 31.65
N SER A 221 -57.33 20.63 32.13
CA SER A 221 -58.14 19.68 31.35
C SER A 221 -58.86 20.30 30.14
N ASP A 222 -58.99 21.62 30.11
CA ASP A 222 -59.65 22.36 29.03
C ASP A 222 -58.69 22.70 27.89
N VAL A 223 -57.40 22.46 28.09
CA VAL A 223 -56.33 22.76 27.15
C VAL A 223 -55.99 21.52 26.33
N SER A 224 -56.03 21.67 25.01
CA SER A 224 -55.56 20.66 24.05
C SER A 224 -54.18 21.04 23.53
N VAL A 225 -53.24 20.10 23.61
CA VAL A 225 -51.83 20.29 23.27
C VAL A 225 -51.41 19.28 22.19
N SER A 226 -50.62 19.73 21.22
CA SER A 226 -50.02 18.89 20.17
C SER A 226 -48.53 19.21 20.01
N GLY A 227 -47.73 18.20 19.64
CA GLY A 227 -46.28 18.33 19.43
C GLY A 227 -45.47 18.54 20.71
N GLY A 228 -46.05 18.27 21.87
CA GLY A 228 -45.41 18.44 23.17
C GLY A 228 -46.35 18.18 24.34
N THR A 229 -45.91 18.59 25.52
CA THR A 229 -46.66 18.48 26.77
C THR A 229 -46.75 19.82 27.48
N LEU A 230 -47.79 20.00 28.29
CA LEU A 230 -47.96 21.18 29.14
C LEU A 230 -47.75 20.81 30.60
N SER A 231 -47.03 21.64 31.33
CA SER A 231 -46.77 21.49 32.76
C SER A 231 -46.85 22.83 33.49
N ASN A 232 -46.76 22.82 34.82
CA ASN A 232 -46.76 24.04 35.65
C ASN A 232 -47.96 24.97 35.43
N PHE A 233 -49.12 24.42 35.09
CA PHE A 233 -50.35 25.21 34.87
C PHE A 233 -50.76 25.93 36.16
N THR A 234 -50.72 27.26 36.13
CA THR A 234 -50.85 28.12 37.31
C THR A 234 -51.72 29.32 37.00
N GLN A 235 -52.75 29.54 37.81
CA GLN A 235 -53.51 30.79 37.81
C GLN A 235 -52.66 31.93 38.38
N VAL A 236 -52.52 33.02 37.64
CA VAL A 236 -51.81 34.22 38.08
C VAL A 236 -52.77 35.13 38.85
N ASP A 237 -53.94 35.38 38.26
CA ASP A 237 -55.06 36.14 38.82
C ASP A 237 -56.40 35.69 38.18
N GLY A 238 -57.48 36.46 38.33
CA GLY A 238 -58.83 36.07 37.88
C GLY A 238 -58.96 35.91 36.36
N ASN A 239 -58.09 36.56 35.58
CA ASN A 239 -58.17 36.64 34.12
C ASN A 239 -56.85 36.25 33.42
N SER A 240 -55.84 35.75 34.13
CA SER A 240 -54.56 35.33 33.54
C SER A 240 -54.03 34.02 34.12
N TYR A 241 -53.55 33.15 33.24
CA TYR A 241 -52.96 31.85 33.58
C TYR A 241 -51.65 31.64 32.82
N THR A 242 -50.74 30.87 33.40
CA THR A 242 -49.46 30.52 32.79
C THR A 242 -49.20 29.03 32.84
N ALA A 243 -48.43 28.52 31.89
CA ALA A 243 -47.96 27.15 31.87
C ALA A 243 -46.63 27.03 31.11
N THR A 244 -45.99 25.86 31.15
CA THR A 244 -44.77 25.58 30.37
C THR A 244 -45.10 24.55 29.31
N PHE A 245 -44.90 24.92 28.04
CA PHE A 245 -44.91 23.98 26.92
C PHE A 245 -43.52 23.36 26.79
N THR A 246 -43.42 22.05 26.69
CA THR A 246 -42.18 21.32 26.40
C THR A 246 -42.41 20.49 25.15
N ALA A 247 -41.62 20.74 24.11
CA ALA A 247 -41.68 20.03 22.85
C ALA A 247 -41.36 18.54 23.02
N ASP A 248 -41.96 17.70 22.18
CA ASP A 248 -41.57 16.30 22.08
C ASP A 248 -40.11 16.19 21.56
N ASP A 249 -39.39 15.16 22.00
CA ASP A 249 -37.98 14.93 21.63
C ASP A 249 -37.85 14.26 20.25
N GLY A 250 -36.85 14.66 19.46
CA GLY A 250 -36.52 14.08 18.16
C GLY A 250 -37.58 14.29 17.07
N VAL A 251 -38.35 15.38 17.12
CA VAL A 251 -39.42 15.67 16.14
C VAL A 251 -39.15 16.98 15.39
N GLU A 252 -39.62 17.00 14.14
CA GLU A 252 -39.68 18.21 13.30
C GLU A 252 -41.16 18.44 12.94
N THR A 253 -41.81 19.38 13.62
CA THR A 253 -43.28 19.56 13.53
C THR A 253 -43.73 20.95 13.96
N THR A 254 -45.04 21.18 13.96
CA THR A 254 -45.66 22.37 14.56
C THR A 254 -46.37 21.97 15.85
N GLY A 255 -45.92 22.53 16.97
CA GLY A 255 -46.60 22.42 18.24
C GLY A 255 -47.78 23.38 18.32
N SER A 256 -48.78 23.04 19.11
CA SER A 256 -49.91 23.94 19.37
C SER A 256 -50.46 23.79 20.78
N VAL A 257 -50.97 24.91 21.29
CA VAL A 257 -51.77 24.97 22.50
C VAL A 257 -53.09 25.62 22.13
N SER A 258 -54.20 24.97 22.46
CA SER A 258 -55.54 25.45 22.10
C SER A 258 -56.56 25.20 23.19
N VAL A 259 -57.53 26.10 23.30
CA VAL A 259 -58.68 26.00 24.20
C VAL A 259 -59.93 26.14 23.33
N ALA A 260 -60.85 25.19 23.48
CA ALA A 260 -62.10 25.20 22.74
C ALA A 260 -63.07 26.27 23.25
N ALA A 261 -63.97 26.72 22.37
CA ALA A 261 -65.07 27.60 22.79
C ALA A 261 -65.96 26.88 23.81
N ALA A 262 -66.55 27.64 24.73
CA ALA A 262 -67.41 27.17 25.81
C ALA A 262 -66.76 26.21 26.84
N SER A 263 -65.43 26.07 26.85
CA SER A 263 -64.72 25.30 27.90
C SER A 263 -64.63 26.04 29.25
N TYR A 264 -64.86 27.35 29.26
CA TYR A 264 -64.87 28.20 30.45
C TYR A 264 -66.01 29.22 30.34
N SER A 265 -66.33 29.86 31.45
CA SER A 265 -67.30 30.96 31.51
C SER A 265 -66.76 32.13 32.30
N ASP A 266 -67.35 33.32 32.19
CA ASP A 266 -67.08 34.40 33.15
C ASP A 266 -67.83 34.16 34.47
N VAL A 267 -67.90 35.20 35.31
CA VAL A 267 -68.65 35.18 36.59
C VAL A 267 -70.16 35.26 36.38
N ALA A 268 -70.64 35.89 35.31
CA ALA A 268 -72.06 35.98 34.97
C ALA A 268 -72.61 34.70 34.31
N GLY A 269 -71.73 33.80 33.88
CA GLY A 269 -72.06 32.51 33.27
C GLY A 269 -72.04 32.53 31.74
N ASN A 270 -71.52 33.58 31.10
CA ASN A 270 -71.36 33.66 29.65
C ASN A 270 -70.27 32.70 29.17
N THR A 271 -70.51 32.00 28.07
CA THR A 271 -69.54 31.02 27.54
C THR A 271 -68.39 31.71 26.81
N GLY A 272 -67.16 31.30 27.09
CA GLY A 272 -65.98 31.92 26.51
C GLY A 272 -65.65 31.51 25.06
N SER A 273 -64.91 32.37 24.37
CA SER A 273 -64.40 32.11 23.02
C SER A 273 -63.24 31.11 23.00
N ALA A 274 -63.01 30.48 21.84
CA ALA A 274 -61.80 29.70 21.63
C ALA A 274 -60.55 30.60 21.57
N GLY A 275 -59.38 30.03 21.86
CA GLY A 275 -58.07 30.65 21.71
C GLY A 275 -57.01 29.61 21.38
N SER A 276 -56.00 29.95 20.60
CA SER A 276 -54.92 29.04 20.24
C SER A 276 -53.67 29.76 19.79
N ASP A 277 -52.52 29.12 19.99
CA ASP A 277 -51.26 29.54 19.40
C ASP A 277 -50.40 28.34 18.96
N THR A 278 -49.40 28.59 18.11
CA THR A 278 -48.56 27.56 17.50
C THR A 278 -47.08 27.94 17.56
N VAL A 279 -46.22 26.93 17.68
CA VAL A 279 -44.76 27.09 17.72
C VAL A 279 -44.11 26.11 16.74
N THR A 280 -43.07 26.55 16.02
CA THR A 280 -42.28 25.63 15.19
C THR A 280 -41.32 24.83 16.06
N ILE A 281 -41.30 23.51 15.91
CA ILE A 281 -40.48 22.61 16.72
C ILE A 281 -39.53 21.86 15.80
N ASP A 282 -38.26 21.93 16.12
CA ASP A 282 -37.23 21.09 15.53
C ASP A 282 -36.26 20.64 16.61
N THR A 283 -36.60 19.55 17.29
CA THR A 283 -35.77 18.91 18.34
C THR A 283 -34.95 17.75 17.78
N LYS A 284 -34.89 17.60 16.46
CA LYS A 284 -34.22 16.47 15.83
C LYS A 284 -32.77 16.84 15.51
N ASN A 285 -31.82 16.22 16.20
CA ASN A 285 -30.40 16.44 15.93
C ASN A 285 -29.99 15.91 14.53
N PRO A 286 -29.20 16.68 13.76
CA PRO A 286 -28.75 16.26 12.43
C PRO A 286 -27.65 15.18 12.51
N THR A 287 -27.80 14.10 11.76
CA THR A 287 -26.78 13.03 11.65
C THR A 287 -25.89 13.21 10.43
N LEU A 288 -24.66 12.68 10.47
CA LEU A 288 -23.70 12.74 9.35
C LEU A 288 -23.18 11.35 8.98
N ALA A 289 -23.30 11.00 7.69
CA ALA A 289 -22.59 9.90 7.06
C ALA A 289 -21.39 10.43 6.28
N VAL A 290 -20.20 9.89 6.57
CA VAL A 290 -18.97 10.14 5.79
C VAL A 290 -18.69 8.87 5.01
N ASP A 291 -18.32 9.01 3.74
CA ASP A 291 -18.01 7.87 2.86
C ASP A 291 -16.83 8.24 1.94
N ILE A 292 -15.74 7.50 2.06
CA ILE A 292 -14.61 7.48 1.13
C ILE A 292 -14.93 6.40 0.09
N VAL A 293 -15.22 6.82 -1.14
CA VAL A 293 -15.85 5.95 -2.15
C VAL A 293 -15.01 4.72 -2.48
N ASP A 294 -13.68 4.86 -2.50
CA ASP A 294 -12.78 3.75 -2.76
C ASP A 294 -12.40 3.03 -1.47
N THR A 295 -12.51 1.71 -1.48
CA THR A 295 -12.17 0.87 -0.33
C THR A 295 -10.66 0.76 -0.10
N SER A 296 -9.86 1.01 -1.12
CA SER A 296 -8.40 0.92 -1.09
C SER A 296 -7.76 1.86 -2.11
N LEU A 297 -6.61 2.44 -1.77
CA LEU A 297 -5.84 3.32 -2.64
C LEU A 297 -4.43 2.80 -2.84
N ASN A 298 -3.90 2.98 -4.06
CA ASN A 298 -2.55 2.57 -4.44
C ASN A 298 -1.80 3.70 -5.16
N ASP A 299 -0.51 3.54 -5.46
CA ASP A 299 0.34 4.58 -6.07
C ASP A 299 -0.18 5.04 -7.44
N GLY A 300 -0.79 4.13 -8.21
CA GLY A 300 -1.40 4.44 -9.50
C GLY A 300 -2.78 5.13 -9.42
N ASP A 301 -3.49 4.93 -8.31
CA ASP A 301 -4.83 5.45 -8.02
C ASP A 301 -4.91 5.88 -6.55
N ASN A 302 -4.25 7.00 -6.24
CA ASN A 302 -3.98 7.44 -4.88
C ASN A 302 -5.02 8.43 -4.33
N SER A 303 -6.17 8.56 -4.98
CA SER A 303 -7.19 9.53 -4.59
C SER A 303 -8.60 8.97 -4.66
N SER A 304 -9.45 9.40 -3.74
CA SER A 304 -10.86 9.02 -3.72
C SER A 304 -11.78 10.23 -3.52
N LEU A 305 -13.00 10.12 -4.02
CA LEU A 305 -14.08 11.04 -3.65
C LEU A 305 -14.50 10.75 -2.21
N VAL A 306 -14.65 11.80 -1.42
CA VAL A 306 -15.26 11.74 -0.10
C VAL A 306 -16.58 12.47 -0.13
N THR A 307 -17.63 11.83 0.36
CA THR A 307 -18.96 12.45 0.51
C THR A 307 -19.30 12.60 1.99
N PHE A 308 -20.02 13.69 2.29
CA PHE A 308 -20.54 14.02 3.60
C PHE A 308 -22.03 14.28 3.42
N GLU A 309 -22.86 13.34 3.89
CA GLU A 309 -24.31 13.42 3.75
C GLU A 309 -24.96 13.58 5.13
N PHE A 310 -25.66 14.70 5.29
CA PHE A 310 -26.37 15.03 6.51
C PHE A 310 -27.85 14.62 6.41
N SER A 311 -28.52 14.35 7.54
CA SER A 311 -29.96 14.01 7.53
C SER A 311 -30.88 15.17 7.15
N GLU A 312 -30.35 16.39 7.11
CA GLU A 312 -31.03 17.67 6.88
C GLU A 312 -30.00 18.77 6.60
N ASP A 313 -30.48 19.99 6.33
CA ASP A 313 -29.62 21.13 6.01
C ASP A 313 -28.84 21.61 7.24
N VAL A 314 -27.52 21.74 7.08
CA VAL A 314 -26.62 22.20 8.15
C VAL A 314 -26.09 23.61 7.93
N ASN A 315 -25.78 24.29 9.04
CA ASN A 315 -25.14 25.60 9.07
C ASN A 315 -23.73 25.50 9.68
N GLY A 316 -22.81 26.31 9.17
CA GLY A 316 -21.46 26.43 9.71
C GLY A 316 -20.50 25.28 9.42
N PHE A 317 -20.89 24.24 8.67
CA PHE A 317 -19.97 23.16 8.28
C PHE A 317 -18.95 23.63 7.24
N THR A 318 -17.67 23.49 7.58
CA THR A 318 -16.53 23.89 6.76
C THR A 318 -15.46 22.80 6.75
N VAL A 319 -14.47 22.92 5.85
CA VAL A 319 -13.31 22.02 5.85
C VAL A 319 -12.52 22.05 7.17
N GLY A 320 -12.63 23.14 7.95
CA GLY A 320 -11.98 23.24 9.27
C GLY A 320 -12.56 22.29 10.32
N ASP A 321 -13.76 21.78 10.09
CA ASP A 321 -14.46 20.83 10.97
C ASP A 321 -14.07 19.37 10.66
N VAL A 322 -13.31 19.15 9.59
CA VAL A 322 -12.90 17.82 9.11
C VAL A 322 -11.47 17.52 9.53
N SER A 323 -11.29 16.37 10.18
CA SER A 323 -9.99 15.82 10.56
C SER A 323 -9.60 14.69 9.62
N VAL A 324 -8.36 14.73 9.11
CA VAL A 324 -7.84 13.82 8.08
C VAL A 324 -6.54 13.18 8.56
N SER A 325 -6.36 11.89 8.30
CA SER A 325 -5.13 11.13 8.58
C SER A 325 -4.75 10.26 7.37
N GLY A 326 -3.44 10.06 7.16
CA GLY A 326 -2.91 9.25 6.05
C GLY A 326 -3.05 9.88 4.67
N GLY A 327 -3.31 11.18 4.60
CA GLY A 327 -3.50 11.91 3.36
C GLY A 327 -3.95 13.35 3.58
N THR A 328 -4.43 13.98 2.51
CA THR A 328 -4.93 15.35 2.49
C THR A 328 -6.30 15.43 1.82
N LEU A 329 -7.12 16.42 2.23
CA LEU A 329 -8.37 16.75 1.54
C LEU A 329 -8.18 18.00 0.65
N SER A 330 -8.74 17.95 -0.55
CA SER A 330 -8.80 19.06 -1.49
C SER A 330 -10.20 19.17 -2.12
N ASN A 331 -10.45 20.24 -2.88
CA ASN A 331 -11.71 20.46 -3.61
C ASN A 331 -12.99 20.37 -2.74
N PHE A 332 -12.89 20.75 -1.47
CA PHE A 332 -14.04 20.76 -0.55
C PHE A 332 -15.11 21.74 -1.07
N SER A 333 -16.32 21.22 -1.31
CA SER A 333 -17.45 21.99 -1.82
C SER A 333 -18.77 21.32 -1.42
N GLY A 334 -19.85 22.11 -1.34
CA GLY A 334 -21.16 21.63 -0.91
C GLY A 334 -22.02 22.73 -0.32
N SER A 335 -23.27 22.40 -0.02
CA SER A 335 -24.23 23.30 0.62
C SER A 335 -25.45 22.52 1.11
N GLY A 336 -26.14 23.02 2.15
CA GLY A 336 -27.33 22.35 2.69
C GLY A 336 -26.95 21.04 3.35
N SER A 337 -27.55 19.94 2.92
CA SER A 337 -27.33 18.59 3.47
C SER A 337 -26.20 17.79 2.83
N SER A 338 -25.51 18.28 1.80
CA SER A 338 -24.56 17.47 1.03
C SER A 338 -23.27 18.22 0.67
N TYR A 339 -22.13 17.59 0.99
CA TYR A 339 -20.79 18.09 0.70
C TYR A 339 -19.89 16.99 0.16
N GLN A 340 -18.86 17.39 -0.57
CA GLN A 340 -17.88 16.49 -1.16
C GLN A 340 -16.48 17.09 -1.15
N ALA A 341 -15.48 16.22 -1.13
CA ALA A 341 -14.08 16.58 -1.25
C ALA A 341 -13.30 15.45 -1.93
N THR A 342 -12.04 15.68 -2.27
CA THR A 342 -11.12 14.65 -2.77
C THR A 342 -10.11 14.33 -1.69
N PHE A 343 -10.05 13.09 -1.24
CA PHE A 343 -8.97 12.56 -0.41
C PHE A 343 -7.84 12.12 -1.31
N THR A 344 -6.61 12.53 -1.01
CA THR A 344 -5.40 12.06 -1.68
C THR A 344 -4.47 11.47 -0.63
N ALA A 345 -4.14 10.20 -0.79
CA ALA A 345 -3.26 9.45 0.10
C ALA A 345 -1.86 10.06 0.12
N ASP A 346 -1.16 9.91 1.26
CA ASP A 346 0.26 10.22 1.33
C ASP A 346 1.06 9.28 0.41
N ASP A 347 2.21 9.75 -0.08
CA ASP A 347 3.07 9.01 -1.00
C ASP A 347 4.01 8.03 -0.25
N ALA A 348 4.28 6.87 -0.85
CA ALA A 348 5.17 5.83 -0.35
C ALA A 348 4.86 5.33 1.09
N VAL A 349 3.58 5.19 1.44
CA VAL A 349 3.13 4.69 2.75
C VAL A 349 2.26 3.45 2.63
N GLU A 350 2.29 2.62 3.68
CA GLU A 350 1.39 1.48 3.88
C GLU A 350 0.69 1.71 5.23
N THR A 351 -0.57 2.16 5.21
CA THR A 351 -1.30 2.62 6.40
C THR A 351 -2.82 2.60 6.20
N THR A 352 -3.58 3.02 7.21
CA THR A 352 -5.01 3.31 7.09
C THR A 352 -5.23 4.82 7.07
N GLY A 353 -5.84 5.32 6.00
CA GLY A 353 -6.32 6.69 5.91
C GLY A 353 -7.68 6.84 6.59
N SER A 354 -7.98 8.04 7.08
CA SER A 354 -9.30 8.33 7.64
C SER A 354 -9.74 9.77 7.41
N VAL A 355 -11.05 9.94 7.28
CA VAL A 355 -11.72 11.23 7.29
C VAL A 355 -12.78 11.19 8.37
N SER A 356 -12.80 12.19 9.24
CA SER A 356 -13.71 12.24 10.39
C SER A 356 -14.16 13.65 10.70
N VAL A 357 -15.37 13.76 11.25
CA VAL A 357 -15.98 14.98 11.74
C VAL A 357 -16.44 14.71 13.17
N ALA A 358 -16.09 15.59 14.10
CA ALA A 358 -16.43 15.44 15.50
C ALA A 358 -17.91 15.79 15.76
N ALA A 359 -18.49 15.21 16.81
CA ALA A 359 -19.82 15.64 17.26
C ALA A 359 -19.80 17.12 17.68
N ALA A 360 -20.93 17.80 17.50
CA ALA A 360 -21.14 19.21 17.81
C ALA A 360 -20.21 20.20 17.08
N SER A 361 -19.53 19.80 15.99
CA SER A 361 -18.74 20.73 15.16
C SER A 361 -19.60 21.52 14.16
N TYR A 362 -20.85 21.13 13.98
CA TYR A 362 -21.83 21.80 13.10
C TYR A 362 -23.21 21.76 13.78
N THR A 363 -24.12 22.59 13.29
CA THR A 363 -25.54 22.58 13.69
C THR A 363 -26.45 22.53 12.48
N ASP A 364 -27.71 22.18 12.64
CA ASP A 364 -28.73 22.43 11.62
C ASP A 364 -29.16 23.91 11.57
N VAL A 365 -30.24 24.19 10.85
CA VAL A 365 -30.86 25.52 10.73
C VAL A 365 -31.56 25.95 12.03
N ALA A 366 -32.13 25.00 12.80
CA ALA A 366 -32.79 25.27 14.08
C ALA A 366 -31.78 25.48 15.24
N GLY A 367 -30.52 25.09 15.05
CA GLY A 367 -29.44 25.20 16.02
C GLY A 367 -29.13 23.92 16.78
N ASN A 368 -29.70 22.76 16.39
CA ASN A 368 -29.42 21.48 17.04
C ASN A 368 -28.00 21.00 16.70
N THR A 369 -27.33 20.38 17.67
CA THR A 369 -25.94 19.95 17.50
C THR A 369 -25.82 18.65 16.73
N GLY A 370 -24.92 18.60 15.76
CA GLY A 370 -24.74 17.42 14.92
C GLY A 370 -23.99 16.24 15.55
N SER A 371 -24.25 15.04 15.01
CA SER A 371 -23.53 13.83 15.39
C SER A 371 -22.12 13.76 14.78
N ALA A 372 -21.25 12.91 15.32
CA ALA A 372 -19.99 12.58 14.66
C ALA A 372 -20.23 11.71 13.40
N GLY A 373 -19.29 11.73 12.47
CA GLY A 373 -19.24 10.85 11.30
C GLY A 373 -17.79 10.58 10.89
N SER A 374 -17.49 9.37 10.42
CA SER A 374 -16.14 9.02 9.99
C SER A 374 -16.14 7.85 9.03
N ASP A 375 -15.12 7.80 8.16
CA ASP A 375 -14.83 6.65 7.34
C ASP A 375 -13.32 6.43 7.17
N THR A 376 -12.93 5.24 6.74
CA THR A 376 -11.53 4.81 6.62
C THR A 376 -11.26 4.10 5.30
N VAL A 377 -10.04 4.26 4.79
CA VAL A 377 -9.58 3.62 3.56
C VAL A 377 -8.23 2.95 3.77
N THR A 378 -8.01 1.77 3.21
CA THR A 378 -6.68 1.14 3.24
C THR A 378 -5.78 1.77 2.19
N ILE A 379 -4.57 2.19 2.58
CA ILE A 379 -3.62 2.88 1.71
C ILE A 379 -2.37 2.04 1.60
N ASP A 380 -2.00 1.73 0.37
CA ASP A 380 -0.70 1.15 0.04
C ASP A 380 -0.17 1.85 -1.21
N THR A 381 0.53 2.97 -1.04
CA THR A 381 1.17 3.74 -2.11
C THR A 381 2.65 3.41 -2.24
N LYS A 382 3.14 2.37 -1.55
CA LYS A 382 4.56 2.05 -1.51
C LYS A 382 4.88 1.01 -2.58
N ASN A 383 5.61 1.44 -3.61
CA ASN A 383 6.07 0.52 -4.66
C ASN A 383 7.02 -0.57 -4.10
N PRO A 384 6.85 -1.86 -4.50
CA PRO A 384 7.74 -2.93 -4.06
C PRO A 384 9.11 -2.83 -4.74
N THR A 385 10.15 -3.18 -4.00
CA THR A 385 11.55 -3.22 -4.48
C THR A 385 12.03 -4.66 -4.64
N LEU A 386 13.01 -4.90 -5.52
CA LEU A 386 13.57 -6.23 -5.79
C LEU A 386 15.10 -6.21 -5.70
N ALA A 387 15.66 -7.11 -4.90
CA ALA A 387 17.06 -7.49 -4.93
C ALA A 387 17.22 -8.82 -5.67
N VAL A 388 18.09 -8.84 -6.68
CA VAL A 388 18.51 -10.07 -7.38
C VAL A 388 19.93 -10.38 -6.91
N ASP A 389 20.22 -11.65 -6.66
CA ASP A 389 21.53 -12.11 -6.20
C ASP A 389 21.87 -13.46 -6.82
N ILE A 390 22.95 -13.52 -7.60
CA ILE A 390 23.60 -14.73 -8.09
C ILE A 390 24.66 -15.08 -7.03
N VAL A 391 24.43 -16.18 -6.32
CA VAL A 391 25.20 -16.52 -5.10
C VAL A 391 26.70 -16.62 -5.34
N ASP A 392 27.10 -17.21 -6.47
CA ASP A 392 28.52 -17.33 -6.81
C ASP A 392 29.02 -16.11 -7.58
N THR A 393 30.18 -15.60 -7.17
CA THR A 393 30.81 -14.44 -7.81
C THR A 393 31.45 -14.77 -9.15
N SER A 394 31.78 -16.04 -9.39
CA SER A 394 32.41 -16.53 -10.61
C SER A 394 32.04 -17.99 -10.89
N LEU A 395 31.88 -18.35 -12.16
CA LEU A 395 31.58 -19.71 -12.60
C LEU A 395 32.66 -20.23 -13.54
N ASN A 396 32.97 -21.52 -13.43
CA ASN A 396 33.96 -22.22 -14.25
C ASN A 396 33.38 -23.52 -14.84
N ASP A 397 34.11 -24.22 -15.71
CA ASP A 397 33.62 -25.45 -16.39
C ASP A 397 33.28 -26.59 -15.41
N GLY A 398 33.98 -26.67 -14.27
CA GLY A 398 33.72 -27.65 -13.21
C GLY A 398 32.57 -27.29 -12.27
N ASP A 399 32.23 -26.01 -12.19
CA ASP A 399 31.18 -25.43 -11.33
C ASP A 399 30.47 -24.31 -12.10
N ASN A 400 29.66 -24.72 -13.08
CA ASN A 400 29.09 -23.83 -14.09
C ASN A 400 27.69 -23.32 -13.73
N SER A 401 27.24 -23.52 -12.48
CA SER A 401 25.88 -23.14 -12.07
C SER A 401 25.85 -22.52 -10.69
N SER A 402 25.07 -21.45 -10.54
CA SER A 402 24.82 -20.78 -9.26
C SER A 402 23.33 -20.72 -8.95
N GLN A 403 22.99 -20.77 -7.66
CA GLN A 403 21.65 -20.36 -7.22
C GLN A 403 21.46 -18.85 -7.48
N VAL A 404 20.26 -18.48 -7.88
CA VAL A 404 19.81 -17.09 -7.99
C VAL A 404 18.66 -16.89 -7.01
N THR A 405 18.72 -15.82 -6.23
CA THR A 405 17.64 -15.41 -5.34
C THR A 405 17.02 -14.10 -5.82
N PHE A 406 15.70 -14.00 -5.68
CA PHE A 406 14.92 -12.80 -5.95
C PHE A 406 14.18 -12.46 -4.66
N GLN A 407 14.57 -11.37 -4.02
CA GLN A 407 13.98 -10.93 -2.76
C GLN A 407 13.24 -9.62 -2.95
N PHE A 408 11.92 -9.66 -2.75
CA PHE A 408 11.05 -8.49 -2.79
C PHE A 408 10.91 -7.86 -1.40
N SER A 409 10.63 -6.55 -1.32
CA SER A 409 10.34 -5.87 -0.04
C SER A 409 9.03 -6.31 0.62
N GLU A 410 8.13 -6.92 -0.15
CA GLU A 410 6.80 -7.35 0.26
C GLU A 410 6.24 -8.40 -0.71
N THR A 411 5.00 -8.83 -0.48
CA THR A 411 4.37 -9.86 -1.31
C THR A 411 4.01 -9.32 -2.69
N VAL A 412 4.39 -10.06 -3.73
CA VAL A 412 4.15 -9.65 -5.13
C VAL A 412 3.18 -10.58 -5.84
N ASN A 413 2.46 -10.02 -6.82
CA ASN A 413 1.60 -10.72 -7.76
C ASN A 413 2.19 -10.69 -9.17
N GLY A 414 1.96 -11.77 -9.91
CA GLY A 414 2.29 -11.83 -11.34
C GLY A 414 3.76 -12.03 -11.69
N PHE A 415 4.67 -12.17 -10.72
CA PHE A 415 6.08 -12.46 -11.01
C PHE A 415 6.29 -13.92 -11.45
N THR A 416 6.80 -14.11 -12.66
CA THR A 416 7.04 -15.40 -13.32
C THR A 416 8.42 -15.45 -13.96
N ALA A 417 8.85 -16.64 -14.39
CA ALA A 417 10.10 -16.79 -15.13
C ALA A 417 10.13 -15.98 -16.45
N GLY A 418 8.96 -15.62 -17.01
CA GLY A 418 8.88 -14.79 -18.22
C GLY A 418 9.28 -13.33 -18.01
N ASP A 419 9.30 -12.87 -16.76
CA ASP A 419 9.66 -11.51 -16.37
C ASP A 419 11.16 -11.33 -16.17
N VAL A 420 11.93 -12.43 -16.24
CA VAL A 420 13.37 -12.47 -16.03
C VAL A 420 14.11 -12.52 -17.37
N SER A 421 15.03 -11.57 -17.55
CA SER A 421 15.95 -11.54 -18.69
C SER A 421 17.33 -12.04 -18.27
N VAL A 422 17.89 -12.95 -19.06
CA VAL A 422 19.13 -13.68 -18.75
C VAL A 422 20.12 -13.52 -19.89
N SER A 423 21.40 -13.33 -19.57
CA SER A 423 22.51 -13.27 -20.54
C SER A 423 23.70 -14.11 -20.07
N GLY A 424 24.48 -14.66 -21.01
CA GLY A 424 25.65 -15.50 -20.72
C GLY A 424 25.34 -16.89 -20.15
N GLY A 425 24.08 -17.33 -20.23
CA GLY A 425 23.64 -18.61 -19.69
C GLY A 425 22.13 -18.80 -19.81
N THR A 426 21.62 -19.79 -19.08
CA THR A 426 20.20 -20.13 -18.99
C THR A 426 19.73 -20.17 -17.54
N LEU A 427 18.43 -19.95 -17.32
CA LEU A 427 17.81 -20.04 -16.00
C LEU A 427 16.86 -21.24 -15.95
N SER A 428 16.96 -22.03 -14.89
CA SER A 428 16.12 -23.22 -14.67
C SER A 428 15.63 -23.29 -13.22
N ASN A 429 14.72 -24.23 -12.93
CA ASN A 429 14.20 -24.47 -11.57
C ASN A 429 13.60 -23.24 -10.87
N PHE A 430 13.02 -22.32 -11.65
CA PHE A 430 12.36 -21.13 -11.11
C PHE A 430 11.20 -21.51 -10.19
N THR A 431 11.32 -21.20 -8.91
CA THR A 431 10.43 -21.66 -7.85
C THR A 431 10.13 -20.53 -6.88
N GLN A 432 8.85 -20.32 -6.59
CA GLN A 432 8.41 -19.46 -5.50
C GLN A 432 8.68 -20.13 -4.15
N VAL A 433 9.40 -19.44 -3.27
CA VAL A 433 9.66 -19.90 -1.90
C VAL A 433 8.50 -19.48 -1.00
N ASP A 434 8.10 -18.20 -1.09
CA ASP A 434 6.96 -17.61 -0.41
C ASP A 434 6.42 -16.39 -1.20
N GLY A 435 5.56 -15.56 -0.60
CA GLY A 435 4.97 -14.39 -1.25
C GLY A 435 5.98 -13.33 -1.72
N ASN A 436 7.17 -13.25 -1.11
CA ASN A 436 8.17 -12.21 -1.37
C ASN A 436 9.56 -12.74 -1.75
N SER A 437 9.72 -14.06 -1.94
CA SER A 437 11.01 -14.67 -2.26
C SER A 437 10.88 -15.78 -3.31
N TYR A 438 11.77 -15.76 -4.29
CA TYR A 438 11.86 -16.74 -5.38
C TYR A 438 13.31 -17.18 -5.56
N THR A 439 13.49 -18.41 -6.04
CA THR A 439 14.80 -18.98 -6.35
C THR A 439 14.82 -19.58 -7.75
N ALA A 440 16.00 -19.60 -8.36
CA ALA A 440 16.26 -20.29 -9.62
C ALA A 440 17.72 -20.76 -9.67
N ILE A 441 18.09 -21.49 -10.71
CA ILE A 441 19.48 -21.89 -10.99
C ILE A 441 19.91 -21.26 -12.30
N PHE A 442 20.95 -20.43 -12.25
CA PHE A 442 21.65 -19.93 -13.43
C PHE A 442 22.71 -20.95 -13.82
N THR A 443 22.74 -21.35 -15.09
CA THR A 443 23.77 -22.21 -15.66
C THR A 443 24.46 -21.46 -16.79
N ALA A 444 25.77 -21.25 -16.66
CA ALA A 444 26.60 -20.57 -17.64
C ALA A 444 26.60 -21.32 -18.98
N ASP A 445 26.74 -20.56 -20.07
CA ASP A 445 27.01 -21.16 -21.39
C ASP A 445 28.36 -21.89 -21.39
N ASP A 446 28.49 -22.92 -22.23
CA ASP A 446 29.70 -23.74 -22.32
C ASP A 446 30.76 -23.10 -23.22
N ALA A 447 32.04 -23.28 -22.87
CA ALA A 447 33.22 -22.79 -23.58
C ALA A 447 33.23 -21.27 -23.88
N VAL A 448 32.75 -20.45 -22.94
CA VAL A 448 32.73 -18.98 -23.07
C VAL A 448 33.54 -18.30 -21.96
N GLU A 449 34.05 -17.12 -22.28
CA GLU A 449 34.67 -16.18 -21.33
C GLU A 449 33.91 -14.86 -21.44
N THR A 450 33.00 -14.59 -20.50
CA THR A 450 32.03 -13.48 -20.58
C THR A 450 31.52 -13.07 -19.20
N THR A 451 30.61 -12.09 -19.15
CA THR A 451 29.82 -11.77 -17.95
C THR A 451 28.39 -12.27 -18.15
N GLY A 452 27.92 -13.11 -17.23
CA GLY A 452 26.52 -13.49 -17.13
C GLY A 452 25.72 -12.45 -16.36
N SER A 453 24.43 -12.35 -16.66
CA SER A 453 23.52 -11.49 -15.91
C SER A 453 22.13 -12.06 -15.79
N VAL A 454 21.49 -11.73 -14.67
CA VAL A 454 20.06 -11.95 -14.44
C VAL A 454 19.45 -10.61 -14.08
N SER A 455 18.41 -10.22 -14.80
CA SER A 455 17.76 -8.92 -14.65
C SER A 455 16.24 -9.02 -14.74
N VAL A 456 15.57 -8.14 -14.02
CA VAL A 456 14.12 -7.97 -14.01
C VAL A 456 13.84 -6.49 -14.25
N ALA A 457 12.99 -6.19 -15.23
CA ALA A 457 12.65 -4.82 -15.57
C ALA A 457 11.68 -4.21 -14.54
N ALA A 458 11.67 -2.88 -14.43
CA ALA A 458 10.64 -2.20 -13.65
C ALA A 458 9.25 -2.44 -14.27
N ALA A 459 8.21 -2.45 -13.42
CA ALA A 459 6.81 -2.68 -13.78
C ALA A 459 6.51 -4.04 -14.46
N SER A 460 7.40 -5.03 -14.33
CA SER A 460 7.14 -6.41 -14.79
C SER A 460 6.37 -7.25 -13.76
N TYR A 461 6.20 -6.74 -12.55
CA TYR A 461 5.42 -7.33 -11.47
C TYR A 461 4.78 -6.20 -10.65
N SER A 462 3.77 -6.54 -9.86
CA SER A 462 3.15 -5.62 -8.92
C SER A 462 3.07 -6.24 -7.52
N ASP A 463 2.80 -5.44 -6.50
CA ASP A 463 2.36 -5.99 -5.21
C ASP A 463 0.87 -6.43 -5.25
N VAL A 464 0.32 -6.71 -4.07
CA VAL A 464 -1.08 -7.09 -3.88
C VAL A 464 -2.03 -5.90 -4.06
N ALA A 465 -1.61 -4.67 -3.73
CA ALA A 465 -2.39 -3.45 -3.93
C ALA A 465 -2.39 -2.96 -5.39
N GLY A 466 -1.47 -3.48 -6.21
CA GLY A 466 -1.32 -3.15 -7.63
C GLY A 466 -0.21 -2.14 -7.93
N ASN A 467 0.63 -1.78 -6.95
CA ASN A 467 1.75 -0.87 -7.16
C ASN A 467 2.83 -1.53 -8.01
N GLN A 468 3.47 -0.75 -8.89
CA GLN A 468 4.39 -1.29 -9.88
C GLN A 468 5.79 -1.48 -9.30
N GLY A 469 6.35 -2.66 -9.50
CA GLY A 469 7.64 -3.03 -8.92
C GLY A 469 8.85 -2.36 -9.54
N GLY A 470 9.89 -2.19 -8.72
CA GLY A 470 11.20 -1.71 -9.15
C GLY A 470 12.01 -2.74 -9.93
N ALA A 471 12.99 -2.28 -10.71
CA ALA A 471 13.94 -3.17 -11.40
C ALA A 471 14.95 -3.79 -10.41
N GLY A 472 15.48 -4.96 -10.77
CA GLY A 472 16.56 -5.63 -10.05
C GLY A 472 17.51 -6.33 -11.02
N THR A 473 18.80 -6.36 -10.73
CA THR A 473 19.79 -7.05 -11.57
C THR A 473 20.97 -7.50 -10.75
N ASP A 474 21.60 -8.58 -11.20
CA ASP A 474 22.91 -9.00 -10.73
C ASP A 474 23.74 -9.64 -11.85
N THR A 475 25.06 -9.74 -11.65
CA THR A 475 26.02 -10.21 -12.64
C THR A 475 27.04 -11.17 -12.06
N VAL A 476 27.49 -12.12 -12.86
CA VAL A 476 28.51 -13.11 -12.50
C VAL A 476 29.59 -13.20 -13.57
N THR A 477 30.86 -13.34 -13.19
CA THR A 477 31.94 -13.57 -14.17
C THR A 477 31.95 -15.04 -14.58
N ILE A 478 32.02 -15.32 -15.88
CA ILE A 478 31.97 -16.67 -16.42
C ILE A 478 33.25 -16.94 -17.21
N ASP A 479 33.93 -18.02 -16.85
CA ASP A 479 34.99 -18.60 -17.67
C ASP A 479 34.85 -20.12 -17.67
N THR A 480 34.10 -20.65 -18.63
CA THR A 480 33.90 -22.10 -18.83
C THR A 480 34.84 -22.65 -19.91
N LYS A 481 35.85 -21.88 -20.33
CA LYS A 481 36.71 -22.27 -21.44
C LYS A 481 37.98 -22.94 -20.94
N ASN A 482 38.08 -24.24 -21.19
CA ASN A 482 39.27 -25.00 -20.81
C ASN A 482 40.55 -24.52 -21.55
N PRO A 483 41.69 -24.35 -20.85
CA PRO A 483 42.94 -23.90 -21.46
C PRO A 483 43.58 -24.99 -22.33
N THR A 484 44.00 -24.62 -23.53
CA THR A 484 44.65 -25.52 -24.51
C THR A 484 46.15 -25.25 -24.60
N VAL A 485 46.94 -26.27 -24.96
CA VAL A 485 48.40 -26.14 -25.14
C VAL A 485 48.82 -26.48 -26.58
N GLY A 486 49.59 -25.61 -27.22
CA GLY A 486 50.30 -25.87 -28.47
C GLY A 486 51.75 -26.29 -28.20
N ILE A 487 52.23 -27.32 -28.89
CA ILE A 487 53.60 -27.83 -28.76
C ILE A 487 54.35 -27.51 -30.06
N ASN A 488 55.40 -26.70 -29.99
CA ASN A 488 56.18 -26.29 -31.14
C ASN A 488 57.67 -26.62 -30.97
N PHE A 489 58.32 -27.10 -32.03
CA PHE A 489 59.74 -27.44 -32.05
C PHE A 489 60.53 -26.39 -32.84
N ALA A 490 61.61 -25.85 -32.26
CA ALA A 490 62.43 -24.82 -32.91
C ALA A 490 63.22 -25.35 -34.13
N SER A 491 63.46 -26.66 -34.18
CA SER A 491 64.21 -27.34 -35.24
C SER A 491 63.72 -28.78 -35.36
N GLN A 492 63.47 -29.20 -36.59
CA GLN A 492 63.04 -30.56 -36.97
C GLN A 492 63.28 -30.76 -38.48
N PRO A 493 63.66 -31.96 -38.96
CA PRO A 493 63.96 -33.17 -38.19
C PRO A 493 65.27 -33.04 -37.38
N LEU A 494 65.43 -33.86 -36.34
CA LEU A 494 66.70 -33.99 -35.60
C LEU A 494 67.55 -35.09 -36.23
N THR A 495 68.87 -34.89 -36.22
CA THR A 495 69.85 -35.86 -36.75
C THR A 495 70.84 -36.27 -35.67
N SER A 496 71.62 -37.32 -35.90
CA SER A 496 72.71 -37.73 -34.99
C SER A 496 73.75 -36.61 -34.76
N GLN A 497 73.86 -35.63 -35.65
CA GLN A 497 74.75 -34.47 -35.51
C GLN A 497 74.07 -33.25 -34.85
N ASN A 498 72.73 -33.14 -34.96
CA ASN A 498 71.93 -32.10 -34.31
C ASN A 498 70.77 -32.74 -33.55
N PHE A 499 71.12 -33.33 -32.41
CA PHE A 499 70.26 -34.26 -31.67
C PHE A 499 69.41 -33.58 -30.58
N SER A 500 69.38 -32.24 -30.53
CA SER A 500 68.57 -31.50 -29.57
C SER A 500 67.84 -30.30 -30.18
N THR A 501 66.72 -29.91 -29.58
CA THR A 501 65.92 -28.76 -30.00
C THR A 501 65.20 -28.13 -28.83
N THR A 502 64.82 -26.86 -28.97
CA THR A 502 63.95 -26.21 -27.99
C THR A 502 62.49 -26.52 -28.32
N ILE A 503 61.75 -27.04 -27.35
CA ILE A 503 60.29 -27.13 -27.37
C ILE A 503 59.73 -25.86 -26.73
N THR A 504 58.70 -25.27 -27.35
CA THR A 504 57.84 -24.24 -26.74
C THR A 504 56.44 -24.81 -26.53
N PHE A 505 55.97 -24.76 -25.29
CA PHE A 505 54.58 -25.03 -24.90
C PHE A 505 53.85 -23.69 -24.78
N GLN A 506 52.93 -23.44 -25.71
CA GLN A 506 52.18 -22.19 -25.78
C GLN A 506 50.72 -22.45 -25.39
N PHE A 507 50.29 -21.92 -24.25
CA PHE A 507 48.92 -22.06 -23.78
C PHE A 507 48.02 -20.96 -24.38
N SER A 508 46.72 -21.26 -24.50
CA SER A 508 45.70 -20.27 -24.93
C SER A 508 45.54 -19.10 -23.97
N GLU A 509 45.94 -19.31 -22.72
CA GLU A 509 45.88 -18.36 -21.61
C GLU A 509 46.89 -18.71 -20.53
N ALA A 510 46.91 -17.97 -19.43
CA ALA A 510 47.83 -18.24 -18.33
C ALA A 510 47.37 -19.47 -17.52
N VAL A 511 48.27 -20.43 -17.32
CA VAL A 511 47.99 -21.66 -16.57
C VAL A 511 48.84 -21.77 -15.31
N SER A 512 48.27 -22.45 -14.32
CA SER A 512 48.88 -22.89 -13.08
C SER A 512 49.04 -24.43 -13.09
N GLY A 513 49.98 -24.94 -12.29
CA GLY A 513 50.20 -26.38 -12.13
C GLY A 513 51.05 -27.07 -13.20
N PHE A 514 51.28 -26.45 -14.37
CA PHE A 514 52.09 -27.07 -15.44
C PHE A 514 53.57 -27.20 -15.05
N ALA A 515 54.07 -28.43 -15.04
CA ALA A 515 55.43 -28.80 -14.67
C ALA A 515 56.03 -29.85 -15.64
N ALA A 516 57.34 -30.07 -15.54
CA ALA A 516 58.03 -31.08 -16.35
C ALA A 516 57.48 -32.51 -16.17
N SER A 517 56.87 -32.81 -15.01
CA SER A 517 56.19 -34.09 -14.74
C SER A 517 54.94 -34.31 -15.59
N ASP A 518 54.34 -33.25 -16.12
CA ASP A 518 53.14 -33.34 -16.95
C ASP A 518 53.47 -33.65 -18.41
N VAL A 519 54.77 -33.71 -18.74
CA VAL A 519 55.29 -34.02 -20.06
C VAL A 519 55.85 -35.44 -20.07
N THR A 520 55.29 -36.30 -20.91
CA THR A 520 55.83 -37.63 -21.18
C THR A 520 56.45 -37.69 -22.56
N LEU A 521 57.61 -38.33 -22.66
CA LEU A 521 58.43 -38.38 -23.87
C LEU A 521 58.66 -39.81 -24.33
N THR A 522 58.74 -40.00 -25.65
CA THR A 522 59.28 -41.22 -26.26
C THR A 522 60.51 -40.88 -27.11
N ASN A 523 61.53 -41.74 -27.07
CA ASN A 523 62.79 -41.57 -27.82
C ASN A 523 63.54 -40.25 -27.57
N GLY A 524 63.36 -39.66 -26.39
CA GLY A 524 64.12 -38.48 -25.97
C GLY A 524 64.00 -38.19 -24.47
N VAL A 525 64.78 -37.21 -24.02
CA VAL A 525 64.81 -36.70 -22.64
C VAL A 525 64.56 -35.19 -22.63
N LEU A 526 63.91 -34.71 -21.56
CA LEU A 526 63.62 -33.28 -21.34
C LEU A 526 64.66 -32.69 -20.39
N SER A 527 65.18 -31.51 -20.71
CA SER A 527 66.04 -30.73 -19.82
C SER A 527 65.72 -29.23 -19.94
N ASN A 528 66.26 -28.41 -19.05
CA ASN A 528 66.10 -26.95 -19.07
C ASN A 528 64.64 -26.46 -19.11
N PHE A 529 63.72 -27.14 -18.42
CA PHE A 529 62.31 -26.73 -18.36
C PHE A 529 62.17 -25.42 -17.58
N THR A 530 61.71 -24.36 -18.24
CA THR A 530 61.53 -23.03 -17.67
C THR A 530 60.30 -22.35 -18.27
N GLY A 531 59.65 -21.43 -17.55
CA GLY A 531 58.46 -20.74 -18.06
C GLY A 531 57.51 -20.31 -16.94
N SER A 532 56.49 -19.54 -17.31
CA SER A 532 55.41 -19.12 -16.41
C SER A 532 54.23 -18.56 -17.20
N GLY A 533 53.03 -18.64 -16.63
CA GLY A 533 51.83 -18.07 -17.25
C GLY A 533 51.43 -18.86 -18.49
N SER A 534 51.45 -18.23 -19.67
CA SER A 534 50.99 -18.85 -20.92
C SER A 534 52.10 -19.45 -21.78
N SER A 535 53.37 -19.38 -21.38
CA SER A 535 54.48 -19.85 -22.22
C SER A 535 55.58 -20.54 -21.41
N TYR A 536 55.96 -21.74 -21.84
CA TYR A 536 57.03 -22.54 -21.23
C TYR A 536 57.95 -23.09 -22.32
N THR A 537 59.23 -23.25 -22.00
CA THR A 537 60.24 -23.80 -22.90
C THR A 537 61.04 -24.91 -22.23
N ALA A 538 61.52 -25.85 -23.03
CA ALA A 538 62.41 -26.92 -22.59
C ALA A 538 63.29 -27.39 -23.73
N THR A 539 64.39 -28.07 -23.43
CA THR A 539 65.24 -28.73 -24.43
C THR A 539 64.87 -30.20 -24.54
N PHE A 540 64.46 -30.64 -25.73
CA PHE A 540 64.32 -32.05 -26.07
C PHE A 540 65.64 -32.56 -26.67
N THR A 541 66.14 -33.67 -26.14
CA THR A 541 67.34 -34.34 -26.65
C THR A 541 66.96 -35.75 -27.07
N ALA A 542 67.14 -36.09 -28.34
CA ALA A 542 66.83 -37.40 -28.88
C ALA A 542 67.78 -38.46 -28.31
N THR A 543 67.24 -39.62 -27.93
CA THR A 543 68.03 -40.74 -27.35
C THR A 543 68.08 -41.97 -28.25
N ASN A 544 67.26 -42.03 -29.30
CA ASN A 544 67.18 -43.18 -30.20
C ASN A 544 66.84 -42.76 -31.63
N PHE A 545 67.85 -42.74 -32.51
CA PHE A 545 67.68 -42.42 -33.93
C PHE A 545 67.21 -43.61 -34.79
N GLN A 546 67.16 -44.83 -34.23
CA GLN A 546 66.63 -46.01 -34.93
C GLN A 546 65.09 -45.95 -35.07
N SER A 547 64.44 -45.06 -34.31
CA SER A 547 63.01 -44.76 -34.45
C SER A 547 62.84 -43.47 -35.26
N PRO A 548 61.93 -43.42 -36.26
CA PRO A 548 61.79 -42.24 -37.13
C PRO A 548 61.12 -41.04 -36.42
N THR A 549 60.59 -41.23 -35.20
CA THR A 549 59.83 -40.23 -34.47
C THR A 549 60.09 -40.27 -32.96
N GLY A 550 60.23 -39.10 -32.35
CA GLY A 550 60.01 -38.88 -30.91
C GLY A 550 58.65 -38.24 -30.69
N THR A 551 57.99 -38.54 -29.57
CA THR A 551 56.69 -37.96 -29.22
C THR A 551 56.80 -37.18 -27.91
N VAL A 552 56.18 -36.01 -27.89
CA VAL A 552 55.94 -35.20 -26.69
C VAL A 552 54.46 -35.23 -26.41
N VAL A 553 54.07 -35.72 -25.24
CA VAL A 553 52.69 -35.71 -24.76
C VAL A 553 52.59 -34.86 -23.52
N VAL A 554 51.70 -33.88 -23.53
CA VAL A 554 51.33 -33.06 -22.39
C VAL A 554 50.01 -33.57 -21.83
N SER A 555 50.00 -33.92 -20.55
CA SER A 555 48.79 -34.32 -19.82
C SER A 555 47.90 -33.12 -19.46
N ASN A 556 46.69 -33.38 -18.97
CA ASN A 556 45.74 -32.37 -18.47
C ASN A 556 46.00 -31.95 -17.00
N GLY A 557 47.23 -32.08 -16.50
CA GLY A 557 47.61 -31.79 -15.11
C GLY A 557 47.68 -30.29 -14.73
N TYR A 558 47.30 -29.40 -15.64
CA TYR A 558 47.35 -27.95 -15.47
C TYR A 558 45.93 -27.34 -15.52
N SER A 559 45.75 -26.15 -14.97
CA SER A 559 44.48 -25.40 -14.99
C SER A 559 44.70 -23.92 -15.17
N ASP A 560 43.70 -23.17 -15.61
CA ASP A 560 43.78 -21.71 -15.68
C ASP A 560 43.56 -21.08 -14.28
N THR A 561 43.26 -19.77 -14.26
CA THR A 561 43.02 -19.04 -13.00
C THR A 561 41.64 -19.36 -12.39
N PRO A 562 40.55 -19.43 -13.16
CA PRO A 562 39.24 -19.88 -12.65
C PRO A 562 39.20 -21.35 -12.22
N GLY A 563 40.16 -22.15 -12.65
CA GLY A 563 40.32 -23.55 -12.24
C GLY A 563 39.86 -24.56 -13.29
N ASN A 564 39.62 -24.14 -14.53
CA ASN A 564 39.25 -25.02 -15.63
C ASN A 564 40.41 -25.96 -15.96
N GLN A 565 40.11 -27.23 -16.16
CA GLN A 565 41.13 -28.24 -16.40
C GLN A 565 41.66 -28.15 -17.82
N GLY A 566 42.98 -28.22 -17.97
CA GLY A 566 43.66 -28.15 -19.24
C GLY A 566 43.32 -29.29 -20.20
N VAL A 567 43.39 -29.00 -21.51
CA VAL A 567 43.20 -30.01 -22.55
C VAL A 567 44.53 -30.63 -22.95
N ALA A 568 44.68 -31.94 -22.72
CA ALA A 568 45.88 -32.69 -23.11
C ALA A 568 46.17 -32.56 -24.63
N ASN A 569 47.44 -32.51 -25.00
CA ASN A 569 47.89 -32.46 -26.39
C ASN A 569 49.17 -33.26 -26.60
N SER A 570 49.44 -33.66 -27.84
CA SER A 570 50.67 -34.35 -28.22
C SER A 570 51.20 -33.88 -29.56
N ALA A 571 52.53 -33.86 -29.70
CA ALA A 571 53.19 -33.56 -30.96
C ALA A 571 54.36 -34.51 -31.21
N ASN A 572 54.59 -34.83 -32.48
CA ASN A 572 55.69 -35.69 -32.91
C ASN A 572 56.81 -34.84 -33.50
N ILE A 573 58.05 -35.23 -33.23
CA ILE A 573 59.25 -34.70 -33.87
C ILE A 573 59.92 -35.81 -34.70
N ALA A 574 60.31 -35.48 -35.93
CA ALA A 574 60.99 -36.43 -36.81
C ALA A 574 62.47 -36.61 -36.39
N LEU A 575 62.95 -37.85 -36.37
CA LEU A 575 64.32 -38.25 -36.05
C LEU A 575 64.92 -39.01 -37.22
N THR A 576 66.16 -38.70 -37.61
CA THR A 576 66.83 -39.32 -38.75
C THR A 576 68.28 -39.70 -38.40
N VAL A 577 68.68 -40.95 -38.69
CA VAL A 577 70.09 -41.37 -38.65
C VAL A 577 70.79 -40.78 -39.88
N GLY A 578 71.81 -39.95 -39.71
CA GLY A 578 72.72 -39.57 -40.81
C GLY A 578 72.06 -38.88 -42.02
N GLY A 579 71.96 -37.56 -41.96
CA GLY A 579 71.51 -36.72 -43.07
C GLY A 579 71.55 -35.25 -42.69
N GLY A 580 72.62 -34.81 -42.02
CA GLY A 580 72.91 -33.38 -42.03
C GLY A 580 73.18 -32.98 -43.48
N PRO A 581 72.77 -31.79 -43.94
CA PRO A 581 73.23 -31.30 -45.24
C PRO A 581 74.74 -31.09 -45.15
N ASP A 582 75.52 -32.09 -45.55
CA ASP A 582 76.84 -31.87 -46.07
C ASP A 582 76.68 -31.05 -47.36
N PRO A 583 77.23 -29.83 -47.45
CA PRO A 583 77.13 -29.04 -48.68
C PRO A 583 77.89 -29.65 -49.87
N ASN A 584 78.56 -30.81 -49.73
CA ASN A 584 79.40 -31.38 -50.78
C ASN A 584 79.11 -32.82 -51.24
N ASP A 585 78.05 -33.51 -50.81
CA ASP A 585 77.76 -34.84 -51.38
C ASP A 585 76.67 -34.81 -52.47
N GLY A 586 77.12 -35.05 -53.70
CA GLY A 586 76.30 -35.39 -54.86
C GLY A 586 76.08 -36.90 -54.92
N PRO A 587 75.03 -37.38 -55.62
CA PRO A 587 74.49 -38.69 -55.35
C PRO A 587 75.29 -39.84 -55.99
N SER A 588 75.35 -40.95 -55.23
CA SER A 588 75.32 -42.35 -55.67
C SER A 588 76.63 -43.04 -56.09
N GLY A 589 77.08 -43.96 -55.22
CA GLY A 589 77.58 -45.30 -55.55
C GLY A 589 78.85 -45.39 -56.39
N GLY A 590 80.00 -45.53 -55.72
CA GLY A 590 81.29 -45.82 -56.36
C GLY A 590 81.90 -47.14 -55.87
N SER A 591 82.45 -47.91 -56.81
CA SER A 591 83.13 -49.19 -56.61
C SER A 591 84.38 -49.13 -55.73
N SER A 592 84.68 -50.24 -55.04
CA SER A 592 85.98 -50.62 -54.45
C SER A 592 87.19 -49.99 -55.18
N VAL A 593 87.92 -49.14 -54.47
CA VAL A 593 89.13 -48.41 -54.86
C VAL A 593 90.36 -49.19 -54.39
N ILE A 594 91.34 -49.36 -55.29
CA ILE A 594 92.71 -49.75 -54.92
C ILE A 594 93.56 -48.48 -54.95
N GLY A 595 93.88 -47.93 -53.79
CA GLY A 595 94.70 -46.72 -53.63
C GLY A 595 96.09 -47.08 -53.11
N SER A 596 97.16 -46.69 -53.82
CA SER A 596 98.54 -46.83 -53.33
C SER A 596 99.23 -45.47 -53.40
N GLY A 597 99.79 -45.04 -52.28
CA GLY A 597 100.64 -43.86 -52.16
C GLY A 597 102.00 -44.02 -52.85
N THR A 598 102.83 -43.01 -52.65
CA THR A 598 104.21 -42.87 -53.07
C THR A 598 105.13 -42.89 -51.84
N ILE A 599 106.45 -42.86 -52.02
CA ILE A 599 107.41 -42.90 -50.90
C ILE A 599 107.50 -41.58 -50.08
N GLY A 600 106.47 -40.73 -50.14
CA GLY A 600 106.39 -39.47 -49.42
C GLY A 600 105.02 -39.31 -48.78
N ALA A 601 104.80 -38.23 -48.03
CA ALA A 601 103.52 -37.99 -47.37
C ALA A 601 102.37 -37.81 -48.37
N ASP A 602 101.39 -38.71 -48.31
CA ASP A 602 100.23 -38.78 -49.19
C ASP A 602 98.91 -38.60 -48.45
N SER A 603 97.88 -38.17 -49.18
CA SER A 603 96.50 -38.09 -48.69
C SER A 603 95.62 -38.98 -49.55
N ILE A 604 95.09 -40.04 -48.95
CA ILE A 604 94.33 -41.10 -49.60
C ILE A 604 92.92 -41.10 -49.01
N THR A 605 91.91 -41.08 -49.87
CA THR A 605 90.50 -41.14 -49.45
C THR A 605 89.80 -42.19 -50.31
N GLY A 606 89.18 -43.15 -49.65
CA GLY A 606 88.35 -44.17 -50.26
C GLY A 606 86.95 -43.65 -50.60
N SER A 607 86.10 -44.59 -50.94
CA SER A 607 84.76 -44.43 -51.49
C SER A 607 83.70 -44.90 -50.50
N THR A 608 82.50 -45.21 -50.97
CA THR A 608 81.41 -45.77 -50.15
C THR A 608 81.32 -47.30 -50.26
N GLY A 609 82.35 -47.97 -50.77
CA GLY A 609 82.41 -49.42 -50.90
C GLY A 609 83.74 -49.96 -50.38
N ASN A 610 83.85 -51.28 -50.23
CA ASN A 610 85.01 -51.95 -49.63
C ASN A 610 86.32 -51.67 -50.40
N ASP A 611 87.25 -50.92 -49.82
CA ASP A 611 88.46 -50.43 -50.46
C ASP A 611 89.72 -51.17 -50.02
N ASN A 612 90.80 -51.03 -50.81
CA ASN A 612 92.13 -51.51 -50.47
C ASN A 612 93.15 -50.38 -50.62
N LEU A 613 93.55 -49.79 -49.49
CA LEU A 613 94.34 -48.56 -49.43
C LEU A 613 95.72 -48.84 -48.82
N SER A 614 96.77 -48.22 -49.38
CA SER A 614 98.16 -48.36 -48.90
C SER A 614 98.90 -47.02 -48.97
N GLY A 615 99.46 -46.53 -47.86
CA GLY A 615 100.28 -45.30 -47.82
C GLY A 615 101.72 -45.48 -48.29
N ILE A 616 102.32 -46.66 -48.03
CA ILE A 616 103.67 -47.11 -48.40
C ILE A 616 104.81 -46.58 -47.52
N ASP A 617 105.57 -45.55 -47.89
CA ASP A 617 106.61 -44.92 -47.06
C ASP A 617 106.22 -43.43 -47.03
N GLY A 618 106.22 -42.77 -45.87
CA GLY A 618 105.67 -41.43 -45.77
C GLY A 618 104.92 -41.24 -44.47
N ASN A 619 104.55 -39.99 -44.16
CA ASN A 619 103.59 -39.73 -43.08
C ASN A 619 102.25 -39.45 -43.76
N ASP A 620 101.40 -40.45 -43.82
CA ASP A 620 100.23 -40.45 -44.69
C ASP A 620 98.95 -40.09 -43.93
N THR A 621 97.94 -39.60 -44.65
CA THR A 621 96.59 -39.41 -44.13
C THR A 621 95.61 -40.23 -44.96
N ILE A 622 95.07 -41.29 -44.38
CA ILE A 622 94.25 -42.28 -45.08
C ILE A 622 92.85 -42.33 -44.47
N SER A 623 91.81 -42.26 -45.31
CA SER A 623 90.40 -42.43 -44.92
C SER A 623 89.76 -43.51 -45.77
N GLY A 624 89.17 -44.55 -45.17
CA GLY A 624 88.47 -45.65 -45.85
C GLY A 624 87.13 -45.20 -46.43
N GLY A 625 86.27 -44.61 -45.62
CA GLY A 625 84.97 -44.12 -46.07
C GLY A 625 83.85 -45.01 -45.56
N ASP A 626 82.89 -45.38 -46.41
CA ASP A 626 81.92 -46.43 -46.05
C ASP A 626 82.31 -47.74 -46.73
N GLY A 627 82.05 -48.89 -46.10
CA GLY A 627 82.42 -50.21 -46.61
C GLY A 627 83.35 -50.95 -45.66
N ASN A 628 83.60 -52.23 -45.93
CA ASN A 628 84.58 -53.00 -45.17
C ASN A 628 85.95 -52.86 -45.83
N ASP A 629 86.78 -51.96 -45.33
CA ASP A 629 88.01 -51.53 -45.98
C ASP A 629 89.22 -52.32 -45.49
N THR A 630 90.24 -52.41 -46.34
CA THR A 630 91.57 -52.93 -45.98
C THR A 630 92.58 -51.81 -46.14
N ILE A 631 93.13 -51.33 -45.02
CA ILE A 631 94.00 -50.16 -45.00
C ILE A 631 95.38 -50.53 -44.46
N ASN A 632 96.41 -50.10 -45.17
CA ASN A 632 97.81 -50.24 -44.78
C ASN A 632 98.46 -48.85 -44.72
N GLY A 633 98.89 -48.40 -43.53
CA GLY A 633 99.62 -47.16 -43.32
C GLY A 633 100.93 -47.17 -44.10
N GLY A 634 101.90 -47.95 -43.62
CA GLY A 634 103.19 -48.04 -44.26
C GLY A 634 104.32 -47.78 -43.29
N ILE A 635 105.44 -47.26 -43.79
CA ILE A 635 106.55 -46.78 -42.97
C ILE A 635 106.44 -45.26 -42.84
N GLY A 636 106.26 -44.78 -41.62
CA GLY A 636 106.22 -43.39 -41.21
C GLY A 636 105.06 -43.17 -40.27
N ASN A 637 104.85 -41.93 -39.82
CA ASN A 637 103.82 -41.63 -38.81
C ASN A 637 102.51 -41.28 -39.52
N ASP A 638 101.57 -42.21 -39.52
CA ASP A 638 100.35 -42.12 -40.31
C ASP A 638 99.13 -41.66 -39.49
N ILE A 639 98.15 -41.07 -40.16
CA ILE A 639 96.81 -40.78 -39.62
C ILE A 639 95.81 -41.59 -40.43
N ILE A 640 95.15 -42.56 -39.81
CA ILE A 640 94.28 -43.52 -40.49
C ILE A 640 92.87 -43.47 -39.89
N SER A 641 91.85 -43.45 -40.74
CA SER A 641 90.43 -43.62 -40.38
C SER A 641 89.81 -44.72 -41.23
N GLY A 642 89.21 -45.74 -40.63
CA GLY A 642 88.43 -46.77 -41.34
C GLY A 642 87.14 -46.20 -41.88
N GLY A 643 86.28 -45.69 -40.99
CA GLY A 643 85.04 -45.02 -41.36
C GLY A 643 83.82 -45.85 -40.93
N THR A 644 82.93 -46.21 -41.85
CA THR A 644 81.79 -47.07 -41.52
C THR A 644 81.93 -48.44 -42.19
N GLY A 645 81.73 -49.52 -41.45
CA GLY A 645 81.92 -50.90 -41.92
C GLY A 645 82.91 -51.66 -41.04
N ASN A 646 83.14 -52.94 -41.35
CA ASN A 646 84.10 -53.76 -40.59
C ASN A 646 85.47 -53.69 -41.28
N ASP A 647 86.35 -52.86 -40.76
CA ASP A 647 87.61 -52.51 -41.41
C ASP A 647 88.77 -53.39 -40.93
N ASN A 648 89.79 -53.53 -41.77
CA ASN A 648 91.03 -54.22 -41.47
C ASN A 648 92.21 -53.26 -41.69
N ILE A 649 92.72 -52.71 -40.60
CA ILE A 649 93.69 -51.62 -40.60
C ILE A 649 95.03 -52.08 -40.04
N ILE A 650 96.12 -51.79 -40.75
CA ILE A 650 97.49 -52.08 -40.32
C ILE A 650 98.34 -50.81 -40.45
N GLY A 651 98.88 -50.27 -39.35
CA GLY A 651 99.77 -49.09 -39.36
C GLY A 651 101.18 -49.37 -39.88
N LEU A 652 101.73 -50.55 -39.54
CA LEU A 652 103.07 -51.07 -39.88
C LEU A 652 104.24 -50.46 -39.12
N GLY A 653 104.68 -49.24 -39.40
CA GLY A 653 105.95 -48.76 -38.85
C GLY A 653 106.05 -47.27 -38.68
N GLY A 654 105.90 -46.77 -37.46
CA GLY A 654 105.94 -45.35 -37.13
C GLY A 654 105.16 -45.10 -35.86
N ALA A 655 104.92 -43.84 -35.51
CA ALA A 655 103.97 -43.51 -34.46
C ALA A 655 102.66 -43.10 -35.12
N ASP A 656 101.74 -44.05 -35.22
CA ASP A 656 100.51 -43.91 -35.99
C ASP A 656 99.34 -43.44 -35.12
N LEU A 657 98.37 -42.76 -35.73
CA LEU A 657 97.09 -42.41 -35.14
C LEU A 657 95.97 -43.07 -35.94
N ILE A 658 95.34 -44.09 -35.35
CA ILE A 658 94.38 -44.95 -36.03
C ILE A 658 93.00 -44.85 -35.38
N TYR A 659 91.98 -44.60 -36.20
CA TYR A 659 90.56 -44.65 -35.84
C TYR A 659 89.87 -45.73 -36.68
N GLY A 660 89.27 -46.74 -36.06
CA GLY A 660 88.48 -47.77 -36.76
C GLY A 660 87.20 -47.16 -37.31
N GLY A 661 86.38 -46.59 -36.43
CA GLY A 661 85.19 -45.84 -36.83
C GLY A 661 83.93 -46.51 -36.31
N SER A 662 83.08 -47.06 -37.18
CA SER A 662 81.88 -47.80 -36.75
C SER A 662 81.78 -49.13 -37.47
N GLY A 663 81.57 -50.21 -36.74
CA GLY A 663 81.61 -51.59 -37.25
C GLY A 663 82.48 -52.44 -36.34
N ASN A 664 82.72 -53.71 -36.67
CA ASN A 664 83.64 -54.55 -35.90
C ASN A 664 84.99 -54.58 -36.62
N ASP A 665 85.92 -53.77 -36.15
CA ASP A 665 87.17 -53.49 -36.84
C ASP A 665 88.30 -54.42 -36.36
N THR A 666 89.27 -54.67 -37.23
CA THR A 666 90.52 -55.35 -36.90
C THR A 666 91.66 -54.38 -37.12
N ILE A 667 92.30 -53.92 -36.04
CA ILE A 667 93.32 -52.87 -36.10
C ILE A 667 94.64 -53.42 -35.56
N ASN A 668 95.73 -53.19 -36.30
CA ASN A 668 97.09 -53.54 -35.92
C ASN A 668 98.01 -52.33 -36.09
N GLY A 669 98.43 -51.69 -34.99
CA GLY A 669 99.34 -50.54 -35.00
C GLY A 669 100.67 -50.85 -35.69
N GLY A 670 101.26 -52.00 -35.37
CA GLY A 670 102.55 -52.39 -35.93
C GLY A 670 103.71 -51.96 -35.04
N ASN A 671 104.83 -51.52 -35.62
CA ASN A 671 106.00 -51.11 -34.85
C ASN A 671 105.97 -49.62 -34.59
N GLY A 672 106.05 -49.23 -33.32
CA GLY A 672 106.34 -47.86 -32.91
C GLY A 672 105.55 -47.50 -31.67
N SER A 673 104.99 -46.31 -31.61
CA SER A 673 104.19 -45.89 -30.46
C SER A 673 102.89 -45.30 -30.97
N ASP A 674 101.94 -46.19 -31.18
CA ASP A 674 100.70 -45.90 -31.89
C ASP A 674 99.61 -45.44 -30.94
N THR A 675 98.65 -44.67 -31.45
CA THR A 675 97.41 -44.33 -30.76
C THR A 675 96.25 -44.92 -31.53
N ILE A 676 95.56 -45.89 -30.92
CA ILE A 676 94.50 -46.67 -31.58
C ILE A 676 93.16 -46.39 -30.89
N VAL A 677 92.15 -46.06 -31.68
CA VAL A 677 90.75 -45.89 -31.26
C VAL A 677 89.92 -46.86 -32.10
N GLY A 678 89.32 -47.89 -31.48
CA GLY A 678 88.44 -48.83 -32.19
C GLY A 678 87.23 -48.09 -32.77
N GLY A 679 86.51 -47.37 -31.91
CA GLY A 679 85.28 -46.69 -32.30
C GLY A 679 84.08 -47.57 -31.96
N PHE A 680 82.93 -47.33 -32.58
CA PHE A 680 81.72 -48.07 -32.22
C PHE A 680 81.73 -49.48 -32.78
N GLY A 681 81.90 -50.49 -31.93
CA GLY A 681 82.13 -51.84 -32.45
C GLY A 681 82.37 -52.91 -31.41
N ASN A 682 82.61 -54.14 -31.86
CA ASN A 682 83.41 -55.09 -31.09
C ASN A 682 84.70 -55.29 -31.86
N ASP A 683 85.73 -54.55 -31.46
CA ASP A 683 86.94 -54.40 -32.24
C ASP A 683 88.04 -55.34 -31.76
N SER A 684 88.91 -55.76 -32.68
CA SER A 684 90.09 -56.57 -32.41
C SER A 684 91.33 -55.70 -32.59
N LEU A 685 91.92 -55.26 -31.48
CA LEU A 685 93.01 -54.29 -31.46
C LEU A 685 94.35 -54.96 -31.10
N ILE A 686 95.36 -54.70 -31.91
CA ILE A 686 96.75 -55.16 -31.75
C ILE A 686 97.63 -53.90 -31.82
N GLY A 687 98.51 -53.70 -30.85
CA GLY A 687 99.49 -52.61 -30.88
C GLY A 687 100.79 -53.10 -31.53
N GLY A 688 101.75 -53.47 -30.68
CA GLY A 688 103.07 -53.93 -31.08
C GLY A 688 104.16 -53.63 -30.05
N GLY A 689 103.86 -52.84 -29.01
CA GLY A 689 104.69 -52.62 -27.85
C GLY A 689 105.06 -51.14 -27.66
N GLY A 690 104.44 -50.45 -26.71
CA GLY A 690 104.60 -49.01 -26.47
C GLY A 690 103.39 -48.16 -26.88
N ASP A 691 102.27 -48.80 -27.23
CA ASP A 691 101.11 -48.13 -27.85
C ASP A 691 100.11 -47.58 -26.83
N THR A 692 99.12 -46.83 -27.31
CA THR A 692 98.06 -46.19 -26.55
C THR A 692 96.69 -46.51 -27.14
N PHE A 693 95.89 -47.33 -26.46
CA PHE A 693 94.48 -47.55 -26.85
C PHE A 693 93.58 -46.50 -26.22
N ARG A 694 92.79 -45.74 -26.99
CA ARG A 694 91.85 -44.73 -26.47
C ARG A 694 90.39 -45.15 -26.67
N PHE A 695 89.62 -45.05 -25.61
CA PHE A 695 88.16 -45.26 -25.62
C PHE A 695 87.44 -43.93 -25.37
N LEU A 696 86.53 -43.56 -26.28
CA LEU A 696 85.81 -42.27 -26.25
C LEU A 696 84.46 -42.35 -25.52
N SER A 697 83.99 -43.55 -25.18
CA SER A 697 82.74 -43.79 -24.44
C SER A 697 82.82 -45.09 -23.65
N ILE A 698 82.12 -45.15 -22.51
CA ILE A 698 81.96 -46.39 -21.71
C ILE A 698 80.84 -47.30 -22.21
N TYR A 699 80.09 -46.82 -23.20
CA TYR A 699 79.05 -47.56 -23.88
C TYR A 699 79.55 -48.22 -25.17
N ASP A 700 80.87 -48.23 -25.37
CA ASP A 700 81.47 -49.07 -26.39
C ASP A 700 81.26 -50.55 -26.05
N GLN A 701 81.07 -51.39 -27.07
CA GLN A 701 80.82 -52.81 -26.86
C GLN A 701 82.14 -53.57 -26.63
N GLN A 702 82.16 -54.90 -26.81
CA GLN A 702 83.23 -55.78 -26.30
C GLN A 702 84.49 -55.76 -27.17
N ASP A 703 85.36 -54.78 -26.96
CA ASP A 703 86.66 -54.74 -27.64
C ASP A 703 87.63 -55.78 -27.07
N VAL A 704 88.53 -56.27 -27.91
CA VAL A 704 89.55 -57.26 -27.58
C VAL A 704 90.91 -56.70 -27.91
N ILE A 705 91.75 -56.51 -26.89
CA ILE A 705 93.16 -56.14 -27.06
C ILE A 705 94.03 -57.38 -26.88
N THR A 706 94.87 -57.67 -27.88
CA THR A 706 95.79 -58.81 -27.88
C THR A 706 97.25 -58.34 -27.72
N SER A 707 98.03 -59.00 -26.83
CA SER A 707 99.44 -58.70 -26.50
C SER A 707 99.69 -57.51 -25.54
N PHE A 708 99.55 -57.76 -24.23
CA PHE A 708 99.59 -56.73 -23.18
C PHE A 708 101.01 -56.22 -22.79
N ASN A 709 101.65 -55.42 -23.65
CA ASN A 709 102.80 -54.59 -23.25
C ASN A 709 102.56 -53.07 -23.34
N ASP A 710 101.35 -52.65 -23.72
CA ASP A 710 101.00 -51.27 -24.09
C ASP A 710 100.30 -50.49 -22.98
N THR A 711 100.06 -49.20 -23.24
CA THR A 711 99.29 -48.29 -22.40
C THR A 711 97.84 -48.24 -22.90
N ILE A 712 96.88 -48.25 -21.99
CA ILE A 712 95.46 -48.09 -22.26
C ILE A 712 95.01 -46.78 -21.61
N VAL A 713 94.32 -45.95 -22.37
CA VAL A 713 93.83 -44.65 -21.95
C VAL A 713 92.32 -44.62 -22.09
N PHE A 714 91.61 -44.42 -21.00
CA PHE A 714 90.19 -44.10 -21.03
C PHE A 714 90.04 -42.58 -21.01
N ASP A 715 89.45 -42.03 -22.06
CA ASP A 715 89.13 -40.62 -22.14
C ASP A 715 87.87 -40.35 -21.32
N ILE A 716 87.99 -39.53 -20.27
CA ILE A 716 86.89 -39.28 -19.32
C ILE A 716 86.20 -37.93 -19.54
N THR A 717 86.51 -37.25 -20.65
CA THR A 717 85.96 -35.92 -20.96
C THR A 717 84.44 -36.01 -21.17
N GLY A 718 83.68 -35.57 -20.16
CA GLY A 718 82.21 -35.57 -20.14
C GLY A 718 81.54 -36.64 -19.26
N ALA A 719 82.29 -37.59 -18.69
CA ALA A 719 81.75 -38.62 -17.79
C ALA A 719 82.11 -38.31 -16.32
N SER A 720 81.14 -37.84 -15.53
CA SER A 720 81.31 -37.52 -14.10
C SER A 720 81.64 -38.73 -13.21
N ALA A 721 81.56 -39.95 -13.74
CA ALA A 721 81.71 -41.21 -13.00
C ALA A 721 83.16 -41.59 -12.63
N PHE A 722 84.17 -41.20 -13.42
CA PHE A 722 85.52 -41.78 -13.32
C PHE A 722 86.51 -41.04 -12.43
N THR A 723 86.11 -39.95 -11.79
CA THR A 723 86.99 -39.06 -11.01
C THR A 723 87.45 -39.62 -9.63
N SER A 724 87.18 -40.89 -9.29
CA SER A 724 87.32 -41.42 -7.91
C SER A 724 88.23 -42.65 -7.71
N LEU A 725 89.02 -43.07 -8.71
CA LEU A 725 89.99 -44.17 -8.53
C LEU A 725 91.17 -43.72 -7.63
N GLY A 726 91.05 -43.95 -6.31
CA GLY A 726 92.12 -43.70 -5.34
C GLY A 726 93.26 -44.72 -5.42
N SER A 727 94.48 -44.30 -5.03
CA SER A 727 95.77 -45.03 -5.06
C SER A 727 95.86 -46.40 -4.35
N GLY A 728 94.74 -47.00 -3.91
CA GLY A 728 94.69 -48.25 -3.13
C GLY A 728 94.54 -49.55 -3.93
N ALA A 729 94.44 -49.50 -5.26
CA ALA A 729 94.14 -50.65 -6.13
C ALA A 729 95.32 -51.07 -7.03
N LEU A 730 96.54 -50.95 -6.53
CA LEU A 730 97.76 -51.16 -7.31
C LEU A 730 98.22 -52.64 -7.22
N GLY A 731 98.38 -53.32 -8.36
CA GLY A 731 99.04 -54.64 -8.46
C GLY A 731 98.15 -55.87 -8.28
N THR A 732 96.82 -55.73 -8.33
CA THR A 732 95.87 -56.85 -8.14
C THR A 732 95.42 -57.48 -9.45
N THR A 733 95.20 -58.80 -9.47
CA THR A 733 94.59 -59.55 -10.60
C THR A 733 93.05 -59.47 -10.61
N THR A 734 92.47 -58.83 -9.60
CA THR A 734 91.02 -58.63 -9.44
C THR A 734 90.77 -57.31 -8.73
N TYR A 735 89.90 -56.45 -9.27
CA TYR A 735 89.48 -55.17 -8.68
C TYR A 735 87.97 -54.98 -8.89
N THR A 736 87.27 -54.49 -7.87
CA THR A 736 85.88 -54.01 -7.98
C THR A 736 85.77 -52.72 -7.20
N GLY A 737 85.41 -51.62 -7.87
CA GLY A 737 85.27 -50.31 -7.26
C GLY A 737 83.98 -49.62 -7.68
N ALA A 738 83.32 -48.95 -6.74
CA ALA A 738 82.13 -48.15 -7.03
C ALA A 738 82.53 -46.85 -7.75
N ILE A 739 81.81 -46.51 -8.82
CA ILE A 739 81.90 -45.24 -9.55
C ILE A 739 80.50 -44.61 -9.66
N ALA A 740 80.39 -43.33 -10.05
CA ALA A 740 79.07 -42.69 -10.12
C ALA A 740 78.21 -43.37 -11.19
N GLY A 741 77.14 -44.05 -10.77
CA GLY A 741 76.24 -44.79 -11.65
C GLY A 741 76.56 -46.28 -11.83
N GLY A 742 77.51 -46.86 -11.08
CA GLY A 742 77.81 -48.30 -11.22
C GLY A 742 79.03 -48.84 -10.48
N TYR A 743 79.43 -50.08 -10.80
CA TYR A 743 80.69 -50.69 -10.37
C TYR A 743 81.58 -50.98 -11.57
N LEU A 744 82.86 -50.58 -11.49
CA LEU A 744 83.89 -51.02 -12.42
C LEU A 744 84.56 -52.27 -11.85
N THR A 745 84.55 -53.36 -12.61
CA THR A 745 85.19 -54.63 -12.23
C THR A 745 86.26 -55.00 -13.23
N TYR A 746 87.45 -55.32 -12.73
CA TYR A 746 88.52 -55.96 -13.49
C TYR A 746 88.75 -57.37 -12.93
N SER A 747 88.56 -58.41 -13.74
CA SER A 747 88.78 -59.79 -13.32
C SER A 747 89.15 -60.68 -14.50
N GLY A 748 90.17 -61.51 -14.36
CA GLY A 748 90.55 -62.49 -15.40
C GLY A 748 91.00 -61.87 -16.73
N GLY A 749 91.45 -60.61 -16.73
CA GLY A 749 91.83 -59.87 -17.93
C GLY A 749 90.69 -59.11 -18.59
N VAL A 750 89.47 -59.12 -18.03
CA VAL A 750 88.33 -58.36 -18.56
C VAL A 750 88.07 -57.15 -17.68
N LEU A 751 87.92 -55.97 -18.30
CA LEU A 751 87.38 -54.78 -17.67
C LEU A 751 85.89 -54.67 -18.02
N SER A 752 85.04 -54.56 -17.01
CA SER A 752 83.59 -54.50 -17.19
C SER A 752 82.95 -53.41 -16.33
N TYR A 753 81.88 -52.81 -16.84
CA TYR A 753 81.08 -51.83 -16.12
C TYR A 753 79.67 -52.37 -15.87
N ASP A 754 79.24 -52.24 -14.62
CA ASP A 754 77.91 -52.59 -14.16
C ASP A 754 77.17 -51.31 -13.76
N ALA A 755 76.19 -50.90 -14.57
CA ALA A 755 75.39 -49.70 -14.37
C ALA A 755 74.26 -49.87 -13.32
N ASP A 756 74.02 -51.08 -12.79
CA ASP A 756 72.89 -51.36 -11.90
C ASP A 756 73.17 -51.10 -10.41
N GLY A 757 74.45 -50.92 -10.05
CA GLY A 757 74.87 -50.53 -8.70
C GLY A 757 74.85 -51.68 -7.69
N SER A 758 74.90 -52.95 -8.09
CA SER A 758 74.93 -54.09 -7.17
C SER A 758 76.13 -55.04 -7.38
N ALA A 759 77.10 -55.00 -6.48
CA ALA A 759 78.28 -55.87 -6.53
C ALA A 759 77.90 -57.37 -6.47
N GLY A 760 77.96 -58.06 -7.61
CA GLY A 760 77.83 -59.52 -7.71
C GLY A 760 76.49 -60.07 -8.20
N SER A 761 75.69 -59.31 -8.95
CA SER A 761 74.47 -59.81 -9.59
C SER A 761 74.77 -60.73 -10.81
N THR A 762 73.82 -61.60 -11.14
CA THR A 762 73.94 -62.64 -12.19
C THR A 762 73.60 -62.16 -13.60
N PHE A 763 73.49 -60.85 -13.82
CA PHE A 763 73.40 -60.27 -15.17
C PHE A 763 74.81 -60.03 -15.70
N SER A 764 75.07 -60.47 -16.94
CA SER A 764 76.38 -60.39 -17.58
C SER A 764 76.85 -58.93 -17.56
N PRO A 765 77.94 -58.58 -16.84
CA PRO A 765 78.46 -57.22 -16.90
C PRO A 765 78.85 -56.93 -18.35
N LEU A 766 78.56 -55.73 -18.84
CA LEU A 766 79.02 -55.29 -20.16
C LEU A 766 80.54 -55.23 -20.10
N ALA A 767 81.20 -56.19 -20.75
CA ALA A 767 82.63 -56.18 -20.90
C ALA A 767 82.99 -55.02 -21.84
N ILE A 768 83.69 -54.03 -21.32
CA ILE A 768 84.14 -52.85 -22.05
C ILE A 768 85.37 -53.24 -22.88
N VAL A 769 86.29 -54.00 -22.29
CA VAL A 769 87.46 -54.51 -23.01
C VAL A 769 87.96 -55.81 -22.42
N SER A 770 88.34 -56.75 -23.28
CA SER A 770 88.99 -58.02 -22.93
C SER A 770 90.46 -57.99 -23.32
N LEU A 771 91.35 -58.20 -22.34
CA LEU A 771 92.79 -58.27 -22.51
C LEU A 771 93.23 -59.73 -22.58
N THR A 772 93.85 -60.14 -23.68
CA THR A 772 94.28 -61.54 -23.88
C THR A 772 95.79 -61.66 -24.15
N GLY A 773 96.47 -62.63 -23.53
CA GLY A 773 97.93 -62.80 -23.62
C GLY A 773 98.51 -64.02 -22.87
N THR A 774 99.83 -64.25 -22.98
CA THR A 774 100.55 -65.40 -22.39
C THR A 774 100.84 -65.29 -20.88
N LEU A 775 100.58 -64.12 -20.29
CA LEU A 775 100.63 -63.85 -18.85
C LEU A 775 99.30 -63.24 -18.41
N THR A 776 98.82 -63.54 -17.20
CA THR A 776 97.64 -62.92 -16.62
C THR A 776 97.90 -61.43 -16.38
N PRO A 777 97.20 -60.50 -17.07
CA PRO A 777 97.51 -59.08 -17.03
C PRO A 777 97.16 -58.47 -15.67
N THR A 778 98.09 -57.71 -15.08
CA THR A 778 97.92 -56.97 -13.82
C THR A 778 97.67 -55.50 -14.09
N LEU A 779 96.73 -54.88 -13.37
CA LEU A 779 96.56 -53.42 -13.33
C LEU A 779 97.80 -52.78 -12.66
N SER A 780 98.74 -52.28 -13.44
CA SER A 780 99.87 -51.48 -12.96
C SER A 780 99.67 -50.00 -13.29
N ASP A 781 100.10 -49.12 -12.39
CA ASP A 781 99.94 -47.64 -12.41
C ASP A 781 100.41 -46.97 -13.73
N THR A 782 101.28 -47.62 -14.50
CA THR A 782 101.87 -47.01 -15.70
C THR A 782 101.18 -47.37 -17.02
N LYS A 783 100.23 -48.30 -17.03
CA LYS A 783 99.70 -48.89 -18.28
C LYS A 783 98.18 -48.75 -18.47
N VAL A 784 97.43 -48.28 -17.49
CA VAL A 784 95.99 -47.96 -17.64
C VAL A 784 95.73 -46.59 -17.02
N LEU A 785 95.50 -45.58 -17.84
CA LEU A 785 95.26 -44.19 -17.43
C LEU A 785 93.80 -43.81 -17.65
N PHE A 786 93.24 -43.05 -16.71
CA PHE A 786 91.96 -42.36 -16.87
C PHE A 786 92.27 -40.87 -16.89
N GLN A 787 92.11 -40.22 -18.04
CA GLN A 787 92.55 -38.83 -18.22
C GLN A 787 91.51 -38.00 -18.98
N ASN A 788 91.42 -36.73 -18.57
CA ASN A 788 90.54 -35.73 -19.17
C ASN A 788 91.33 -35.10 -20.32
N LEU A 789 91.06 -35.48 -21.57
CA LEU A 789 91.81 -35.04 -22.74
C LEU A 789 91.11 -33.93 -23.51
#